data_AF-A0A1F9DP74-F1
#
_entry.id   AF-A0A1F9DP74-F1
#
_cell.length_a   1.000
_cell.length_b   1.000
_cell.length_c   1.000
_cell.angle_alpha   90.00
_cell.angle_beta   90.00
_cell.angle_gamma   90.00
#
_symmetry.space_group_name_H-M   'P 1'
#
loop_
_entity.id
_entity.type
_entity.pdbx_description
1 polymer ?
#
loop_
_entity_poly.entity_id
_entity_poly.type
_entity_poly.pdbx_seq_one_letter_code
_entity_poly.pdbx_strand_id
1 'polypeptide(L)'
;MRPGCKNRPHFLKRGLGFLFRIASAAMFLLAPMNYANSSVIKMPKPLPDIVKNYKSAKVWAGSSGVNHTGFKVNRGDYITVLAKGIINVWPAKGKEYAYGPKALLLFQIGDNDYPVRRYKGPELMEVKEDGGVYLGYRGSEMSPSGRPLKPAHFNDDVGSFYMDIIVWKTNDPKLMIKFLEEASLAKPKDEDLKEIVQEFRWRSGGYLALQEKKREVEEIKKELSIAETKEISEIKKEEKKVAIRPKEKEAQGIKNNDKEKATEDLTERLQKGLQALKELEDTKKKLSEREEKEAQLLARLESMERERSIQSKNLPVIAIAYPKDGISVDSEHVSLYGVAEHEKGISKFEILVNNKPVGLKGHKDLQLPPKDRKRIEFSERIRLREGQNTISIAVQGTEGLTNQKTISIQLAKKQEKVYAVVIGINKYKNLPSLKYAVNDAREFYRYLTEVNQVPKDHVWLLLDEEATLDKLRRTLGTLLRRSAGRDDTVIIFLAGHGATETDPSSPDGDGLEKYILPPNADPMDLYSSAMPMSEVARIFQRISSERLVFIGDTCYSGASGGRTILAGGTRATVSGAFLERLSQGKGRVILTASDANEVSVEKDELKHGVFTYYLLEGLRGKADVDGDGVITVDEVYRYVSTKVPQATGQDQHPVRKGETTGQIVLGVVK
;
A
#
# COMPACT_ATOMS: atom_id res chain seq x y z
N MET A 1 14.19 -37.97 -69.55
CA MET A 1 13.41 -39.15 -69.09
C MET A 1 12.93 -38.93 -67.66
N ARG A 2 11.78 -39.48 -67.27
CA ARG A 2 11.44 -39.86 -65.88
C ARG A 2 11.32 -41.40 -65.86
N PRO A 3 11.69 -42.08 -64.77
CA PRO A 3 10.70 -42.44 -63.74
C PRO A 3 11.20 -42.12 -62.31
N GLY A 4 10.42 -42.27 -61.23
CA GLY A 4 8.99 -42.60 -61.12
C GLY A 4 8.70 -43.65 -60.03
N CYS A 5 7.65 -43.43 -59.22
CA CYS A 5 7.10 -44.33 -58.19
C CYS A 5 8.00 -44.61 -56.95
N LYS A 6 7.48 -45.07 -55.79
CA LYS A 6 6.22 -44.83 -55.03
C LYS A 6 6.32 -45.64 -53.71
N ASN A 7 5.90 -45.09 -52.56
CA ASN A 7 4.91 -45.69 -51.63
C ASN A 7 4.81 -45.00 -50.25
N ARG A 8 3.61 -45.11 -49.66
CA ARG A 8 3.14 -44.82 -48.29
C ARG A 8 2.35 -46.07 -47.83
N PRO A 9 2.17 -46.39 -46.52
CA PRO A 9 1.33 -45.64 -45.55
C PRO A 9 2.01 -45.59 -44.14
N HIS A 10 1.41 -45.56 -42.92
CA HIS A 10 0.07 -45.46 -42.28
C HIS A 10 0.32 -44.85 -40.85
N PHE A 11 -0.62 -44.36 -40.02
CA PHE A 11 -1.82 -43.51 -40.20
C PHE A 11 -2.38 -43.10 -38.82
N LEU A 12 -2.86 -41.84 -38.63
CA LEU A 12 -3.54 -41.32 -37.41
C LEU A 12 -2.67 -41.29 -36.10
N LYS A 13 -2.90 -40.45 -35.07
CA LYS A 13 -3.97 -39.48 -34.71
C LYS A 13 -3.41 -38.13 -34.19
N ARG A 14 -4.23 -37.06 -34.32
CA ARG A 14 -4.45 -35.83 -33.48
C ARG A 14 -3.31 -35.27 -32.56
N GLY A 15 -3.10 -33.95 -32.46
CA GLY A 15 -3.76 -32.81 -33.15
C GLY A 15 -3.51 -31.41 -32.51
N LEU A 16 -4.07 -30.37 -33.15
CA LEU A 16 -4.28 -28.95 -32.73
C LEU A 16 -3.12 -28.09 -32.17
N GLY A 17 -2.87 -26.94 -32.83
CA GLY A 17 -2.08 -25.80 -32.33
C GLY A 17 -2.08 -24.61 -33.32
N PHE A 18 -2.47 -23.41 -32.87
CA PHE A 18 -2.57 -22.16 -33.66
C PHE A 18 -1.19 -21.68 -34.20
N LEU A 19 -1.07 -21.10 -35.41
CA LEU A 19 -1.39 -19.72 -35.85
C LEU A 19 -0.69 -18.62 -35.00
N PHE A 20 -0.11 -17.53 -35.54
CA PHE A 20 -0.13 -16.91 -36.89
C PHE A 20 1.24 -16.22 -37.18
N ARG A 21 1.56 -15.86 -38.44
CA ARG A 21 2.76 -15.05 -38.78
C ARG A 21 2.52 -14.03 -39.91
N ILE A 22 2.89 -12.76 -39.66
CA ILE A 22 3.43 -11.70 -40.55
C ILE A 22 2.89 -11.57 -41.99
N ALA A 23 2.38 -10.38 -42.34
CA ALA A 23 2.47 -9.81 -43.70
C ALA A 23 2.38 -8.26 -43.74
N SER A 24 3.31 -7.66 -44.51
CA SER A 24 3.25 -6.39 -45.27
C SER A 24 2.78 -5.05 -44.68
N ALA A 25 3.57 -4.01 -44.97
CA ALA A 25 3.14 -2.61 -45.02
C ALA A 25 2.73 -2.22 -46.46
N ALA A 26 1.88 -1.19 -46.60
CA ALA A 26 1.54 -0.57 -47.89
C ALA A 26 1.29 0.95 -47.71
N MET A 27 1.52 1.72 -48.77
CA MET A 27 1.42 3.18 -48.78
C MET A 27 -0.01 3.69 -48.55
N PHE A 28 -0.12 4.83 -47.88
CA PHE A 28 -1.20 5.80 -48.12
C PHE A 28 -0.58 7.14 -48.49
N LEU A 29 -0.74 7.55 -49.75
CA LEU A 29 -0.64 8.95 -50.16
C LEU A 29 -1.98 9.61 -49.77
N LEU A 30 -1.93 10.63 -48.92
CA LEU A 30 -3.08 11.45 -48.58
C LEU A 30 -2.78 12.91 -48.90
N ALA A 31 -3.52 13.45 -49.87
CA ALA A 31 -3.60 14.89 -50.11
C ALA A 31 -4.14 15.61 -48.85
N PRO A 32 -3.82 16.90 -48.64
CA PRO A 32 -4.23 17.62 -47.42
C PRO A 32 -5.75 17.60 -47.25
N MET A 33 -6.22 16.85 -46.24
CA MET A 33 -7.63 16.82 -45.88
C MET A 33 -8.07 18.22 -45.45
N ASN A 34 -9.12 18.72 -46.10
CA ASN A 34 -9.64 20.06 -45.87
C ASN A 34 -10.45 20.08 -44.56
N TYR A 35 -9.75 20.23 -43.42
CA TYR A 35 -10.31 20.24 -42.06
C TYR A 35 -11.17 21.50 -41.78
N ALA A 36 -12.33 21.58 -42.44
CA ALA A 36 -13.28 22.69 -42.40
C ALA A 36 -14.19 22.73 -41.15
N ASN A 37 -13.90 21.93 -40.11
CA ASN A 37 -14.62 21.94 -38.83
C ASN A 37 -13.69 22.33 -37.69
N SER A 38 -14.11 23.30 -36.88
CA SER A 38 -13.27 23.95 -35.86
C SER A 38 -13.23 23.28 -34.49
N SER A 39 -13.84 22.10 -34.35
CA SER A 39 -13.87 21.31 -33.12
C SER A 39 -13.89 19.80 -33.42
N VAL A 40 -13.58 18.98 -32.42
CA VAL A 40 -13.64 17.51 -32.50
C VAL A 40 -15.12 17.07 -32.52
N ILE A 41 -15.87 17.55 -31.53
CA ILE A 41 -17.32 17.40 -31.33
C ILE A 41 -17.96 18.78 -31.40
N LYS A 42 -19.12 18.91 -32.05
CA LYS A 42 -19.88 20.17 -32.07
C LYS A 42 -20.83 20.19 -30.88
N MET A 43 -20.39 20.75 -29.75
CA MET A 43 -21.22 20.84 -28.54
C MET A 43 -22.49 21.68 -28.79
N PRO A 44 -23.69 21.23 -28.41
CA PRO A 44 -24.92 22.00 -28.57
C PRO A 44 -24.98 23.19 -27.59
N LYS A 45 -25.93 24.09 -27.85
CA LYS A 45 -26.32 25.18 -26.95
C LYS A 45 -27.85 25.11 -26.74
N PRO A 46 -28.37 25.02 -25.50
CA PRO A 46 -27.63 24.91 -24.23
C PRO A 46 -26.74 23.67 -24.14
N LEU A 47 -25.78 23.69 -23.21
CA LEU A 47 -24.90 22.54 -22.97
C LEU A 47 -25.71 21.33 -22.47
N PRO A 48 -25.35 20.09 -22.82
CA PRO A 48 -25.99 18.89 -22.30
C PRO A 48 -25.88 18.81 -20.77
N ASP A 49 -26.86 18.22 -20.10
CA ASP A 49 -26.91 18.22 -18.62
C ASP A 49 -25.69 17.60 -17.95
N ILE A 50 -25.03 16.61 -18.58
CA ILE A 50 -23.82 15.98 -18.07
C ILE A 50 -22.56 16.84 -18.20
N VAL A 51 -22.60 17.95 -18.95
CA VAL A 51 -21.46 18.85 -19.20
C VAL A 51 -21.56 20.07 -18.26
N LYS A 52 -20.54 20.26 -17.42
CA LYS A 52 -20.40 21.41 -16.51
C LYS A 52 -19.93 22.65 -17.27
N ASN A 53 -18.92 22.49 -18.11
CA ASN A 53 -18.31 23.55 -18.91
C ASN A 53 -17.63 22.95 -20.15
N TYR A 54 -17.41 23.75 -21.18
CA TYR A 54 -16.85 23.31 -22.46
C TYR A 54 -16.04 24.42 -23.12
N LYS A 55 -14.88 24.06 -23.71
CA LYS A 55 -14.13 24.96 -24.58
C LYS A 55 -13.45 24.22 -25.72
N SER A 56 -13.74 24.64 -26.95
CA SER A 56 -12.89 24.32 -28.11
C SER A 56 -11.66 25.22 -28.13
N ALA A 57 -10.52 24.65 -28.52
CA ALA A 57 -9.28 25.36 -28.78
C ALA A 57 -8.66 24.88 -30.10
N LYS A 58 -7.88 25.74 -30.75
CA LYS A 58 -7.08 25.39 -31.92
C LYS A 58 -5.61 25.64 -31.61
N VAL A 59 -4.78 24.61 -31.71
CA VAL A 59 -3.33 24.70 -31.60
C VAL A 59 -2.77 24.63 -33.02
N TRP A 60 -2.25 25.75 -33.52
CA TRP A 60 -1.63 25.80 -34.85
C TRP A 60 -0.22 25.22 -34.82
N ALA A 61 0.18 24.57 -35.92
CA ALA A 61 1.59 24.45 -36.24
C ALA A 61 2.15 25.88 -36.40
N GLY A 62 3.20 26.21 -35.66
CA GLY A 62 3.71 27.58 -35.45
C GLY A 62 3.47 28.10 -34.02
N SER A 63 2.37 27.70 -33.34
CA SER A 63 2.14 27.97 -31.90
C SER A 63 2.96 27.03 -31.01
N SER A 64 4.28 27.01 -31.21
CA SER A 64 5.19 26.18 -30.44
C SER A 64 5.24 26.65 -28.97
N GLY A 65 5.20 25.68 -28.05
CA GLY A 65 5.08 25.95 -26.62
C GLY A 65 3.68 25.71 -26.04
N VAL A 66 3.58 25.46 -24.73
CA VAL A 66 2.29 25.39 -24.03
C VAL A 66 1.82 26.78 -23.63
N ASN A 67 0.68 27.19 -24.16
CA ASN A 67 0.12 28.52 -24.01
C ASN A 67 -1.16 28.47 -23.16
N HIS A 68 -1.35 29.45 -22.27
CA HIS A 68 -2.54 29.52 -21.42
C HIS A 68 -3.79 29.75 -22.26
N THR A 69 -4.76 28.84 -22.17
CA THR A 69 -5.95 28.87 -23.04
C THR A 69 -6.99 29.92 -22.63
N GLY A 70 -6.86 30.55 -21.47
CA GLY A 70 -7.96 31.32 -20.87
C GLY A 70 -9.16 30.43 -20.52
N PHE A 71 -8.91 29.18 -20.11
CA PHE A 71 -9.89 28.28 -19.52
C PHE A 71 -9.41 27.93 -18.11
N LYS A 72 -10.32 27.93 -17.14
CA LYS A 72 -10.04 27.55 -15.76
C LYS A 72 -10.85 26.33 -15.37
N VAL A 73 -10.26 25.50 -14.53
CA VAL A 73 -10.87 24.32 -13.90
C VAL A 73 -10.61 24.37 -12.40
N ASN A 74 -11.46 23.71 -11.63
CA ASN A 74 -11.42 23.72 -10.17
C ASN A 74 -11.03 22.33 -9.65
N ARG A 75 -10.44 22.27 -8.45
CA ARG A 75 -10.15 21.03 -7.75
C ARG A 75 -11.41 20.17 -7.60
N GLY A 76 -11.32 18.90 -7.98
CA GLY A 76 -12.44 17.97 -8.02
C GLY A 76 -13.28 18.01 -9.31
N ASP A 77 -13.00 18.91 -10.26
CA ASP A 77 -13.57 18.81 -11.61
C ASP A 77 -13.06 17.55 -12.32
N TYR A 78 -13.95 16.89 -13.06
CA TYR A 78 -13.59 15.81 -13.96
C TYR A 78 -13.59 16.32 -15.39
N ILE A 79 -12.50 16.10 -16.12
CA ILE A 79 -12.35 16.57 -17.50
C ILE A 79 -11.99 15.44 -18.46
N THR A 80 -12.42 15.58 -19.71
CA THR A 80 -11.86 14.85 -20.85
C THR A 80 -11.33 15.86 -21.87
N VAL A 81 -10.12 15.64 -22.34
CA VAL A 81 -9.57 16.34 -23.51
C VAL A 81 -9.76 15.43 -24.73
N LEU A 82 -10.32 15.97 -25.80
CA LEU A 82 -10.38 15.35 -27.12
C LEU A 82 -9.49 16.16 -28.07
N ALA A 83 -8.79 15.52 -29.00
CA ALA A 83 -8.02 16.21 -30.04
C ALA A 83 -7.99 15.45 -31.37
N LYS A 84 -8.11 16.17 -32.49
CA LYS A 84 -7.93 15.65 -33.86
C LYS A 84 -7.26 16.65 -34.80
N GLY A 85 -6.98 16.23 -36.03
CA GLY A 85 -6.22 17.00 -37.02
C GLY A 85 -4.75 16.61 -37.04
N ILE A 86 -3.99 17.28 -37.93
CA ILE A 86 -2.58 16.98 -38.23
C ILE A 86 -1.76 18.27 -38.27
N ILE A 87 -0.46 18.12 -37.98
CA ILE A 87 0.57 19.14 -38.21
C ILE A 87 1.72 18.53 -39.01
N ASN A 88 2.23 19.29 -39.98
CA ASN A 88 3.50 19.00 -40.66
C ASN A 88 4.61 19.71 -39.87
N VAL A 89 5.57 18.94 -39.35
CA VAL A 89 6.71 19.49 -38.61
C VAL A 89 7.94 19.36 -39.48
N TRP A 90 8.63 20.49 -39.74
CA TRP A 90 9.92 20.54 -40.43
C TRP A 90 9.88 20.21 -41.95
N PRO A 91 9.31 21.07 -42.82
CA PRO A 91 9.17 20.85 -44.28
C PRO A 91 10.49 20.89 -45.10
N ALA A 92 11.65 20.89 -44.44
CA ALA A 92 12.94 21.06 -45.09
C ALA A 92 13.31 19.87 -46.00
N LYS A 93 13.58 20.15 -47.28
CA LYS A 93 13.98 19.19 -48.35
C LYS A 93 12.87 18.24 -48.84
N GLY A 94 11.62 18.71 -48.89
CA GLY A 94 10.59 18.09 -49.73
C GLY A 94 10.09 16.71 -49.26
N LYS A 95 10.19 16.43 -47.96
CA LYS A 95 9.45 15.33 -47.31
C LYS A 95 8.52 15.96 -46.28
N GLU A 96 7.22 15.85 -46.53
CA GLU A 96 6.20 16.24 -45.56
C GLU A 96 6.05 15.14 -44.51
N TYR A 97 6.08 15.51 -43.24
CA TYR A 97 5.91 14.60 -42.11
C TYR A 97 4.70 15.04 -41.30
N ALA A 98 3.52 14.60 -41.74
CA ALA A 98 2.25 14.86 -41.04
C ALA A 98 2.09 13.95 -39.81
N TYR A 99 1.84 14.55 -38.65
CA TYR A 99 1.67 13.86 -37.37
C TYR A 99 0.32 14.20 -36.72
N GLY A 100 -0.34 13.18 -36.15
CA GLY A 100 -1.51 13.33 -35.30
C GLY A 100 -1.17 13.69 -33.84
N PRO A 101 -2.17 14.05 -33.01
CA PRO A 101 -1.93 14.64 -31.68
C PRO A 101 -1.27 13.70 -30.66
N LYS A 102 -1.47 12.37 -30.79
CA LYS A 102 -1.06 11.36 -29.78
C LYS A 102 0.44 11.32 -29.44
N ALA A 103 1.30 11.90 -30.27
CA ALA A 103 2.75 11.94 -30.07
C ALA A 103 3.31 13.34 -29.75
N LEU A 104 2.62 14.41 -30.16
CA LEU A 104 3.16 15.78 -30.18
C LEU A 104 2.39 16.76 -29.30
N LEU A 105 1.10 16.51 -29.03
CA LEU A 105 0.24 17.45 -28.31
C LEU A 105 0.52 17.40 -26.80
N LEU A 106 0.66 18.58 -26.20
CA LEU A 106 1.01 18.78 -24.79
C LEU A 106 -0.09 19.58 -24.09
N PHE A 107 -0.35 19.26 -22.82
CA PHE A 107 -1.26 20.01 -21.97
C PHE A 107 -0.78 20.05 -20.51
N GLN A 108 -1.17 21.12 -19.80
CA GLN A 108 -0.94 21.31 -18.37
C GLN A 108 -2.21 21.89 -17.72
N ILE A 109 -2.38 21.61 -16.43
CA ILE A 109 -3.45 22.12 -15.57
C ILE A 109 -2.78 22.58 -14.29
N GLY A 110 -3.11 23.77 -13.79
CA GLY A 110 -2.45 24.35 -12.63
C GLY A 110 -1.18 25.13 -13.00
N ASP A 111 -0.87 26.13 -12.19
CA ASP A 111 -0.13 27.30 -12.67
C ASP A 111 1.41 27.16 -12.55
N ASN A 112 1.96 26.18 -11.80
CA ASN A 112 3.41 25.87 -11.79
C ASN A 112 3.81 24.40 -11.50
N ASP A 113 3.15 23.66 -10.59
CA ASP A 113 3.72 22.40 -10.05
C ASP A 113 3.37 21.09 -10.79
N TYR A 114 2.44 21.11 -11.75
CA TYR A 114 2.08 19.91 -12.51
C TYR A 114 2.94 19.69 -13.76
N PRO A 115 3.59 18.51 -13.93
CA PRO A 115 4.44 18.25 -15.10
C PRO A 115 3.62 18.21 -16.40
N VAL A 116 4.14 18.87 -17.44
CA VAL A 116 3.53 18.94 -18.77
C VAL A 116 3.21 17.55 -19.31
N ARG A 117 1.92 17.24 -19.49
CA ARG A 117 1.43 15.93 -19.92
C ARG A 117 1.43 15.85 -21.45
N ARG A 118 1.86 14.70 -21.98
CA ARG A 118 1.61 14.33 -23.38
C ARG A 118 0.18 13.83 -23.50
N TYR A 119 -0.57 14.30 -24.49
CA TYR A 119 -1.86 13.73 -24.86
C TYR A 119 -1.65 12.33 -25.43
N LYS A 120 -1.90 11.28 -24.63
CA LYS A 120 -1.79 9.88 -25.09
C LYS A 120 -3.01 9.41 -25.90
N GLY A 121 -4.07 10.22 -25.93
CA GLY A 121 -5.42 9.84 -26.34
C GLY A 121 -6.45 10.45 -25.37
N PRO A 122 -7.76 10.30 -25.63
CA PRO A 122 -8.81 10.84 -24.79
C PRO A 122 -8.93 10.03 -23.48
N GLU A 123 -8.82 10.70 -22.34
CA GLU A 123 -8.82 10.08 -21.01
C GLU A 123 -9.59 10.94 -20.00
N LEU A 124 -10.29 10.29 -19.06
CA LEU A 124 -11.00 10.94 -17.97
C LEU A 124 -10.02 11.28 -16.85
N MET A 125 -9.84 12.58 -16.57
CA MET A 125 -8.88 13.10 -15.61
C MET A 125 -9.58 13.88 -14.50
N GLU A 126 -9.21 13.59 -13.25
CA GLU A 126 -9.61 14.37 -12.08
C GLU A 126 -8.63 15.52 -11.85
N VAL A 127 -9.15 16.75 -11.80
CA VAL A 127 -8.38 17.97 -11.52
C VAL A 127 -8.04 18.02 -10.04
N LYS A 128 -6.74 18.06 -9.71
CA LYS A 128 -6.25 17.97 -8.31
C LYS A 128 -6.09 19.31 -7.61
N GLU A 129 -5.97 20.39 -8.37
CA GLU A 129 -5.73 21.77 -7.90
C GLU A 129 -6.48 22.74 -8.81
N ASP A 130 -6.88 23.90 -8.29
CA ASP A 130 -7.48 24.97 -9.08
C ASP A 130 -6.44 25.60 -10.01
N GLY A 131 -6.81 25.98 -11.24
CA GLY A 131 -5.87 26.71 -12.10
C GLY A 131 -6.27 26.87 -13.56
N GLY A 132 -5.34 27.42 -14.33
CA GLY A 132 -5.44 27.54 -15.78
C GLY A 132 -5.22 26.20 -16.49
N VAL A 133 -5.84 26.04 -17.67
CA VAL A 133 -5.49 24.99 -18.63
C VAL A 133 -4.61 25.56 -19.73
N TYR A 134 -3.51 24.88 -20.02
CA TYR A 134 -2.48 25.29 -20.98
C TYR A 134 -2.35 24.22 -22.08
N LEU A 135 -2.22 24.63 -23.35
CA LEU A 135 -2.19 23.74 -24.52
C LEU A 135 -1.07 24.13 -25.49
N GLY A 136 -0.45 23.15 -26.14
CA GLY A 136 0.63 23.36 -27.10
C GLY A 136 1.03 22.10 -27.86
N TYR A 137 1.99 22.20 -28.79
CA TYR A 137 2.55 21.04 -29.49
C TYR A 137 4.09 21.07 -29.51
N ARG A 138 4.70 19.88 -29.51
CA ARG A 138 6.15 19.67 -29.56
C ARG A 138 6.70 19.79 -30.98
N GLY A 139 7.16 20.99 -31.35
CA GLY A 139 8.36 21.12 -32.17
C GLY A 139 9.58 20.52 -31.46
N SER A 140 10.66 20.19 -32.17
CA SER A 140 11.83 19.54 -31.57
C SER A 140 12.48 20.38 -30.46
N GLU A 141 12.42 19.83 -29.24
CA GLU A 141 12.90 20.37 -27.97
C GLU A 141 12.17 21.63 -27.42
N MET A 142 11.57 21.49 -26.23
CA MET A 142 11.08 22.60 -25.40
C MET A 142 11.79 22.66 -24.04
N SER A 143 11.77 23.82 -23.39
CA SER A 143 12.00 23.95 -21.94
C SER A 143 10.81 23.39 -21.12
N PRO A 144 11.00 23.07 -19.82
CA PRO A 144 9.90 22.79 -18.90
C PRO A 144 8.88 23.94 -18.79
N SER A 145 9.33 25.18 -19.00
CA SER A 145 8.50 26.39 -19.07
C SER A 145 7.81 26.62 -20.42
N GLY A 146 7.74 25.59 -21.28
CA GLY A 146 6.97 25.63 -22.51
C GLY A 146 7.51 26.53 -23.61
N ARG A 147 8.81 26.85 -23.66
CA ARG A 147 9.42 27.63 -24.76
C ARG A 147 10.19 26.73 -25.72
N PRO A 148 10.13 26.97 -27.05
CA PRO A 148 10.90 26.21 -28.03
C PRO A 148 12.42 26.47 -27.88
N LEU A 149 13.23 25.42 -27.99
CA LEU A 149 14.69 25.53 -27.80
C LEU A 149 15.48 25.86 -29.06
N LYS A 150 14.88 25.73 -30.26
CA LYS A 150 15.51 26.06 -31.57
C LYS A 150 14.54 26.80 -32.52
N PRO A 151 14.13 28.06 -32.23
CA PRO A 151 13.04 28.74 -32.94
C PRO A 151 13.19 28.83 -34.47
N ALA A 152 14.42 28.99 -34.97
CA ALA A 152 14.70 29.16 -36.40
C ALA A 152 14.43 27.92 -37.28
N HIS A 153 14.06 26.78 -36.71
CA HIS A 153 13.76 25.54 -37.47
C HIS A 153 12.28 25.43 -37.91
N PHE A 154 11.40 26.32 -37.44
CA PHE A 154 9.93 26.20 -37.55
C PHE A 154 9.31 27.24 -38.48
N ASN A 155 10.04 27.67 -39.51
CA ASN A 155 9.72 28.88 -40.29
C ASN A 155 8.44 28.75 -41.13
N ASP A 156 8.04 27.53 -41.48
CA ASP A 156 6.91 27.21 -42.36
C ASP A 156 6.13 25.96 -41.85
N ASP A 157 5.92 25.85 -40.53
CA ASP A 157 5.13 24.76 -39.91
C ASP A 157 3.65 24.86 -40.33
N VAL A 158 3.11 23.85 -41.04
CA VAL A 158 1.73 23.87 -41.62
C VAL A 158 0.80 22.88 -40.91
N GLY A 159 -0.38 23.35 -40.49
CA GLY A 159 -1.47 22.52 -39.98
C GLY A 159 -1.99 22.95 -38.61
N SER A 160 -2.80 22.11 -37.98
CA SER A 160 -3.34 22.39 -36.64
C SER A 160 -3.99 21.18 -35.98
N PHE A 161 -3.89 21.11 -34.65
CA PHE A 161 -4.78 20.30 -33.83
C PHE A 161 -6.02 21.11 -33.41
N TYR A 162 -7.19 20.55 -33.65
CA TYR A 162 -8.45 21.00 -33.04
C TYR A 162 -8.69 20.20 -31.77
N MET A 163 -9.06 20.89 -30.71
CA MET A 163 -9.20 20.32 -29.37
C MET A 163 -10.52 20.73 -28.73
N ASP A 164 -11.10 19.82 -27.95
CA ASP A 164 -12.24 20.09 -27.09
C ASP A 164 -11.90 19.69 -25.66
N ILE A 165 -11.99 20.64 -24.73
CA ILE A 165 -11.95 20.39 -23.30
C ILE A 165 -13.40 20.30 -22.82
N ILE A 166 -13.80 19.14 -22.33
CA ILE A 166 -15.11 18.90 -21.72
C ILE A 166 -14.90 18.78 -20.20
N VAL A 167 -15.56 19.62 -19.41
CA VAL A 167 -15.67 19.46 -17.96
C VAL A 167 -17.04 18.83 -17.67
N TRP A 168 -17.07 17.74 -16.93
CA TRP A 168 -18.29 16.96 -16.67
C TRP A 168 -18.93 17.35 -15.33
N LYS A 169 -20.25 17.21 -15.20
CA LYS A 169 -20.98 17.24 -13.91
C LYS A 169 -21.01 15.88 -13.21
N THR A 170 -20.48 14.84 -13.86
CA THR A 170 -20.46 13.45 -13.39
C THR A 170 -19.06 12.86 -13.54
N ASN A 171 -18.74 11.80 -12.80
CA ASN A 171 -17.55 10.99 -12.97
C ASN A 171 -17.86 9.55 -13.47
N ASP A 172 -19.11 9.28 -13.84
CA ASP A 172 -19.54 8.01 -14.46
C ASP A 172 -19.14 7.96 -15.95
N PRO A 173 -18.18 7.11 -16.36
CA PRO A 173 -17.78 7.02 -17.75
C PRO A 173 -18.86 6.41 -18.65
N LYS A 174 -19.87 5.70 -18.13
CA LYS A 174 -20.95 5.14 -18.97
C LYS A 174 -21.75 6.24 -19.64
N LEU A 175 -22.08 7.30 -18.88
CA LEU A 175 -22.77 8.48 -19.39
C LEU A 175 -21.90 9.27 -20.40
N MET A 176 -20.59 9.37 -20.12
CA MET A 176 -19.65 10.03 -21.03
C MET A 176 -19.47 9.24 -22.34
N ILE A 177 -19.22 7.93 -22.26
CA ILE A 177 -19.09 7.03 -23.41
C ILE A 177 -20.37 7.08 -24.25
N LYS A 178 -21.56 6.95 -23.63
CA LYS A 178 -22.84 7.04 -24.34
C LYS A 178 -22.97 8.36 -25.11
N PHE A 179 -22.71 9.50 -24.45
CA PHE A 179 -22.78 10.82 -25.10
C PHE A 179 -21.77 10.96 -26.26
N LEU A 180 -20.56 10.45 -26.09
CA LEU A 180 -19.53 10.47 -27.13
C LEU A 180 -19.90 9.55 -28.31
N GLU A 181 -20.51 8.39 -28.03
CA GLU A 181 -21.06 7.47 -29.04
C GLU A 181 -22.24 8.08 -29.80
N GLU A 182 -23.17 8.75 -29.11
CA GLU A 182 -24.26 9.52 -29.74
C GLU A 182 -23.70 10.64 -30.64
N ALA A 183 -22.68 11.38 -30.18
CA ALA A 183 -21.99 12.40 -30.98
C ALA A 183 -21.26 11.81 -32.20
N SER A 184 -20.73 10.58 -32.10
CA SER A 184 -20.11 9.86 -33.21
C SER A 184 -21.14 9.29 -34.20
N LEU A 185 -22.28 8.78 -33.71
CA LEU A 185 -23.38 8.29 -34.53
C LEU A 185 -24.05 9.42 -35.32
N ALA A 186 -24.12 10.63 -34.75
CA ALA A 186 -24.55 11.85 -35.45
C ALA A 186 -23.58 12.30 -36.56
N LYS A 187 -22.38 11.71 -36.65
CA LYS A 187 -21.38 11.98 -37.69
C LYS A 187 -20.78 10.66 -38.24
N PRO A 188 -21.55 9.82 -38.96
CA PRO A 188 -21.12 8.47 -39.33
C PRO A 188 -19.96 8.40 -40.36
N LYS A 189 -19.47 9.56 -40.84
CA LYS A 189 -18.31 9.70 -41.74
C LYS A 189 -17.08 10.38 -41.09
N ASP A 190 -17.15 10.72 -39.80
CA ASP A 190 -16.06 11.36 -39.04
C ASP A 190 -15.23 10.25 -38.36
N GLU A 191 -14.38 9.55 -39.14
CA GLU A 191 -13.61 8.39 -38.66
C GLU A 191 -12.66 8.75 -37.51
N ASP A 192 -12.03 9.93 -37.55
CA ASP A 192 -11.25 10.50 -36.44
C ASP A 192 -12.04 10.46 -35.13
N LEU A 193 -13.33 10.86 -35.17
CA LEU A 193 -14.20 10.83 -34.00
C LEU A 193 -14.50 9.40 -33.55
N LYS A 194 -14.75 8.45 -34.46
CA LYS A 194 -14.96 7.04 -34.09
C LYS A 194 -13.75 6.45 -33.38
N GLU A 195 -12.53 6.70 -33.85
CA GLU A 195 -11.31 6.21 -33.22
C GLU A 195 -11.15 6.81 -31.81
N ILE A 196 -11.38 8.13 -31.66
CA ILE A 196 -11.36 8.83 -30.37
C ILE A 196 -12.38 8.23 -29.40
N VAL A 197 -13.59 7.90 -29.85
CA VAL A 197 -14.62 7.30 -28.99
C VAL A 197 -14.28 5.86 -28.62
N GLN A 198 -13.76 5.05 -29.55
CA GLN A 198 -13.30 3.69 -29.26
C GLN A 198 -12.13 3.69 -28.27
N GLU A 199 -11.17 4.61 -28.42
CA GLU A 199 -10.06 4.75 -27.47
C GLU A 199 -10.54 5.23 -26.10
N PHE A 200 -11.47 6.18 -26.03
CA PHE A 200 -12.05 6.63 -24.75
C PHE A 200 -12.80 5.49 -24.05
N ARG A 201 -13.58 4.69 -24.78
CA ARG A 201 -14.24 3.47 -24.28
C ARG A 201 -13.21 2.48 -23.73
N TRP A 202 -12.13 2.21 -24.47
CA TRP A 202 -11.06 1.29 -24.06
C TRP A 202 -10.33 1.77 -22.79
N ARG A 203 -9.86 3.02 -22.78
CA ARG A 203 -9.16 3.63 -21.62
C ARG A 203 -10.05 3.69 -20.38
N SER A 204 -11.32 4.06 -20.57
CA SER A 204 -12.30 4.10 -19.47
C SER A 204 -12.67 2.71 -18.96
N GLY A 205 -12.50 1.63 -19.73
CA GLY A 205 -12.86 0.26 -19.34
C GLY A 205 -12.22 -0.20 -18.03
N GLY A 206 -10.95 0.13 -17.78
CA GLY A 206 -10.28 -0.19 -16.52
C GLY A 206 -10.79 0.60 -15.32
N TYR A 207 -11.24 1.84 -15.53
CA TYR A 207 -11.86 2.66 -14.49
C TYR A 207 -13.33 2.24 -14.24
N LEU A 208 -14.06 1.84 -15.29
CA LEU A 208 -15.40 1.27 -15.20
C LEU A 208 -15.41 0.01 -14.33
N ALA A 209 -14.57 -0.97 -14.63
CA ALA A 209 -14.50 -2.21 -13.84
C ALA A 209 -14.18 -1.94 -12.35
N LEU A 210 -13.33 -0.94 -12.07
CA LEU A 210 -13.02 -0.53 -10.70
C LEU A 210 -14.23 0.13 -10.00
N GLN A 211 -14.96 1.01 -10.67
CA GLN A 211 -16.14 1.67 -10.10
C GLN A 211 -17.33 0.71 -9.97
N GLU A 212 -17.54 -0.19 -10.93
CA GLU A 212 -18.55 -1.25 -10.86
C GLU A 212 -18.31 -2.15 -9.66
N LYS A 213 -17.07 -2.63 -9.45
CA LYS A 213 -16.74 -3.46 -8.28
C LYS A 213 -16.82 -2.70 -6.95
N LYS A 214 -16.49 -1.40 -6.91
CA LYS A 214 -16.73 -0.58 -5.70
C LYS A 214 -18.22 -0.41 -5.42
N ARG A 215 -19.05 -0.19 -6.45
CA ARG A 215 -20.51 -0.08 -6.31
C ARG A 215 -21.15 -1.39 -5.87
N GLU A 216 -20.76 -2.52 -6.47
CA GLU A 216 -21.22 -3.86 -6.10
C GLU A 216 -20.92 -4.19 -4.63
N VAL A 217 -19.72 -3.83 -4.15
CA VAL A 217 -19.36 -3.94 -2.72
C VAL A 217 -20.25 -3.05 -1.83
N GLU A 218 -20.57 -1.83 -2.23
CA GLU A 218 -21.47 -0.95 -1.46
C GLU A 218 -22.95 -1.37 -1.52
N GLU A 219 -23.39 -2.00 -2.61
CA GLU A 219 -24.74 -2.57 -2.73
C GLU A 219 -24.87 -3.83 -1.87
N ILE A 220 -23.87 -4.74 -1.88
CA ILE A 220 -23.83 -5.91 -0.96
C ILE A 220 -23.80 -5.48 0.52
N LYS A 221 -23.01 -4.45 0.89
CA LYS A 221 -23.02 -3.89 2.26
C LYS A 221 -24.40 -3.39 2.67
N LYS A 222 -25.14 -2.73 1.76
CA LYS A 222 -26.50 -2.26 2.02
C LYS A 222 -27.46 -3.43 2.21
N GLU A 223 -27.39 -4.44 1.34
CA GLU A 223 -28.18 -5.67 1.49
C GLU A 223 -27.91 -6.37 2.83
N LEU A 224 -26.65 -6.46 3.25
CA LEU A 224 -26.26 -6.99 4.57
C LEU A 224 -26.89 -6.18 5.71
N SER A 225 -26.72 -4.85 5.71
CA SER A 225 -27.29 -3.97 6.74
C SER A 225 -28.83 -4.01 6.80
N ILE A 226 -29.49 -4.26 5.66
CA ILE A 226 -30.94 -4.44 5.57
C ILE A 226 -31.37 -5.82 6.10
N ALA A 227 -30.55 -6.86 5.94
CA ALA A 227 -30.77 -8.15 6.57
C ALA A 227 -30.65 -8.04 8.11
N GLU A 228 -29.52 -7.51 8.61
CA GLU A 228 -29.27 -7.25 10.04
C GLU A 228 -30.39 -6.40 10.68
N THR A 229 -30.81 -5.32 10.00
CA THR A 229 -31.90 -4.45 10.50
C THR A 229 -33.26 -5.16 10.50
N LYS A 230 -33.54 -6.02 9.50
CA LYS A 230 -34.76 -6.84 9.46
C LYS A 230 -34.75 -7.86 10.59
N GLU A 231 -33.64 -8.55 10.80
CA GLU A 231 -33.43 -9.54 11.86
C GLU A 231 -33.69 -8.92 13.25
N ILE A 232 -33.06 -7.78 13.55
CA ILE A 232 -33.34 -7.00 14.77
C ILE A 232 -34.83 -6.60 14.89
N SER A 233 -35.52 -6.37 13.78
CA SER A 233 -36.96 -6.03 13.75
C SER A 233 -37.91 -7.24 13.88
N GLU A 234 -37.48 -8.42 13.45
CA GLU A 234 -38.22 -9.68 13.59
C GLU A 234 -38.05 -10.23 15.00
N ILE A 235 -36.82 -10.23 15.55
CA ILE A 235 -36.56 -10.55 16.97
C ILE A 235 -37.44 -9.69 17.89
N LYS A 236 -37.47 -8.36 17.68
CA LYS A 236 -38.33 -7.43 18.47
C LYS A 236 -39.83 -7.58 18.23
N LYS A 237 -40.26 -8.37 17.22
CA LYS A 237 -41.66 -8.80 17.04
C LYS A 237 -41.93 -10.15 17.69
N GLU A 238 -40.96 -11.06 17.71
CA GLU A 238 -41.06 -12.35 18.40
C GLU A 238 -41.00 -12.19 19.92
N GLU A 239 -40.14 -11.33 20.46
CA GLU A 239 -40.15 -10.90 21.86
C GLU A 239 -41.55 -10.41 22.31
N LYS A 240 -42.28 -9.72 21.43
CA LYS A 240 -43.66 -9.26 21.67
C LYS A 240 -44.74 -10.33 21.44
N LYS A 241 -44.40 -11.49 20.87
CA LYS A 241 -45.29 -12.64 20.64
C LYS A 241 -45.08 -13.81 21.62
N VAL A 242 -43.95 -13.86 22.34
CA VAL A 242 -43.66 -14.94 23.31
C VAL A 242 -44.68 -15.00 24.46
N ALA A 243 -45.47 -13.96 24.67
CA ALA A 243 -46.72 -14.05 25.42
C ALA A 243 -47.80 -14.84 24.64
N ILE A 244 -47.98 -16.12 25.04
CA ILE A 244 -49.11 -17.06 24.78
C ILE A 244 -48.84 -18.23 23.78
N ARG A 245 -48.63 -19.41 24.39
CA ARG A 245 -48.86 -20.81 23.91
C ARG A 245 -47.91 -21.44 22.85
N PRO A 246 -47.54 -22.72 23.02
CA PRO A 246 -46.73 -23.47 22.04
C PRO A 246 -47.55 -24.42 21.14
N LYS A 247 -47.45 -24.29 19.80
CA LYS A 247 -47.65 -25.39 18.81
C LYS A 247 -47.33 -25.00 17.34
N GLU A 248 -46.11 -24.55 17.03
CA GLU A 248 -45.78 -24.16 15.63
C GLU A 248 -44.30 -24.36 15.17
N LYS A 249 -43.48 -25.09 15.95
CA LYS A 249 -42.01 -25.07 15.80
C LYS A 249 -41.43 -25.62 14.48
N GLU A 250 -42.08 -26.57 13.82
CA GLU A 250 -41.48 -27.28 12.67
C GLU A 250 -41.48 -26.45 11.37
N ALA A 251 -42.41 -25.50 11.22
CA ALA A 251 -42.47 -24.63 10.04
C ALA A 251 -41.50 -23.44 10.09
N GLN A 252 -41.01 -23.06 11.27
CA GLN A 252 -40.07 -21.94 11.45
C GLN A 252 -38.61 -22.37 11.19
N GLY A 253 -38.21 -23.58 11.59
CA GLY A 253 -36.83 -24.06 11.45
C GLY A 253 -36.30 -24.06 10.00
N ILE A 254 -37.17 -24.35 9.02
CA ILE A 254 -36.81 -24.35 7.60
C ILE A 254 -36.51 -22.91 7.11
N LYS A 255 -37.36 -21.95 7.49
CA LYS A 255 -37.25 -20.55 7.03
C LYS A 255 -36.07 -19.78 7.63
N ASN A 256 -35.54 -20.20 8.77
CA ASN A 256 -34.33 -19.59 9.34
C ASN A 256 -33.07 -20.12 8.64
N ASN A 257 -33.01 -21.42 8.37
CA ASN A 257 -31.88 -22.05 7.67
C ASN A 257 -31.68 -21.47 6.25
N ASP A 258 -32.78 -21.23 5.52
CA ASP A 258 -32.75 -20.53 4.22
C ASP A 258 -32.29 -19.06 4.31
N LYS A 259 -32.50 -18.39 5.46
CA LYS A 259 -32.04 -17.00 5.70
C LYS A 259 -30.56 -16.96 6.06
N GLU A 260 -30.13 -17.78 7.01
CA GLU A 260 -28.73 -17.88 7.48
C GLU A 260 -27.79 -18.15 6.30
N LYS A 261 -28.16 -19.11 5.44
CA LYS A 261 -27.46 -19.45 4.20
C LYS A 261 -27.40 -18.31 3.18
N ALA A 262 -28.39 -17.42 3.14
CA ALA A 262 -28.36 -16.24 2.28
C ALA A 262 -27.42 -15.14 2.82
N THR A 263 -27.33 -14.97 4.15
CA THR A 263 -26.32 -14.10 4.78
C THR A 263 -24.90 -14.64 4.64
N GLU A 264 -24.71 -15.97 4.62
CA GLU A 264 -23.43 -16.59 4.29
C GLU A 264 -23.00 -16.33 2.83
N ASP A 265 -23.88 -16.54 1.84
CA ASP A 265 -23.60 -16.23 0.43
C ASP A 265 -23.21 -14.77 0.21
N LEU A 266 -23.96 -13.83 0.79
CA LEU A 266 -23.65 -12.40 0.73
C LEU A 266 -22.27 -12.08 1.37
N THR A 267 -21.93 -12.75 2.47
CA THR A 267 -20.64 -12.59 3.15
C THR A 267 -19.48 -13.14 2.32
N GLU A 268 -19.64 -14.32 1.70
CA GLU A 268 -18.63 -14.92 0.82
C GLU A 268 -18.42 -14.07 -0.44
N ARG A 269 -19.51 -13.57 -1.04
CA ARG A 269 -19.48 -12.65 -2.19
C ARG A 269 -18.81 -11.32 -1.85
N LEU A 270 -19.05 -10.77 -0.65
CA LEU A 270 -18.37 -9.57 -0.17
C LEU A 270 -16.85 -9.78 -0.04
N GLN A 271 -16.42 -10.91 0.53
CA GLN A 271 -14.99 -11.25 0.63
C GLN A 271 -14.33 -11.38 -0.75
N LYS A 272 -14.97 -12.11 -1.67
CA LYS A 272 -14.50 -12.26 -3.07
C LYS A 272 -14.41 -10.91 -3.79
N GLY A 273 -15.41 -10.03 -3.62
CA GLY A 273 -15.43 -8.68 -4.18
C GLY A 273 -14.28 -7.80 -3.66
N LEU A 274 -14.04 -7.81 -2.36
CA LEU A 274 -12.94 -7.08 -1.72
C LEU A 274 -11.55 -7.59 -2.15
N GLN A 275 -11.38 -8.89 -2.36
CA GLN A 275 -10.13 -9.45 -2.89
C GLN A 275 -9.88 -8.99 -4.33
N ALA A 276 -10.87 -9.15 -5.22
CA ALA A 276 -10.75 -8.73 -6.62
C ALA A 276 -10.48 -7.22 -6.76
N LEU A 277 -11.08 -6.41 -5.89
CA LEU A 277 -10.82 -4.97 -5.84
C LEU A 277 -9.35 -4.65 -5.52
N LYS A 278 -8.76 -5.35 -4.55
CA LYS A 278 -7.34 -5.19 -4.19
C LYS A 278 -6.43 -5.62 -5.34
N GLU A 279 -6.72 -6.73 -6.01
CA GLU A 279 -5.92 -7.22 -7.15
C GLU A 279 -5.90 -6.23 -8.33
N LEU A 280 -7.01 -5.50 -8.55
CA LEU A 280 -7.08 -4.40 -9.51
C LEU A 280 -6.24 -3.19 -9.07
N GLU A 281 -6.27 -2.81 -7.79
CA GLU A 281 -5.46 -1.69 -7.27
C GLU A 281 -3.95 -2.00 -7.29
N ASP A 282 -3.53 -3.23 -6.93
CA ASP A 282 -2.15 -3.73 -7.09
C ASP A 282 -1.72 -3.76 -8.58
N THR A 283 -2.64 -4.07 -9.50
CA THR A 283 -2.37 -4.07 -10.95
C THR A 283 -2.23 -2.64 -11.49
N LYS A 284 -3.07 -1.70 -11.04
CA LYS A 284 -2.96 -0.28 -11.37
C LYS A 284 -1.63 0.31 -10.89
N LYS A 285 -1.16 -0.07 -9.70
CA LYS A 285 0.16 0.34 -9.19
C LYS A 285 1.30 -0.14 -10.11
N LYS A 286 1.32 -1.42 -10.46
CA LYS A 286 2.31 -2.01 -11.40
C LYS A 286 2.30 -1.34 -12.77
N LEU A 287 1.14 -0.88 -13.25
CA LEU A 287 1.03 -0.12 -14.50
C LEU A 287 1.67 1.27 -14.37
N SER A 288 1.39 1.99 -13.28
CA SER A 288 2.02 3.30 -12.99
C SER A 288 3.55 3.20 -12.88
N GLU A 289 4.05 2.16 -12.20
CA GLU A 289 5.50 1.87 -12.10
C GLU A 289 6.14 1.55 -13.47
N ARG A 290 5.36 1.03 -14.42
CA ARG A 290 5.81 0.77 -15.80
C ARG A 290 5.81 2.04 -16.65
N GLU A 291 4.78 2.87 -16.54
CA GLU A 291 4.74 4.17 -17.23
C GLU A 291 5.85 5.12 -16.74
N GLU A 292 6.18 5.09 -15.45
CA GLU A 292 7.29 5.89 -14.92
C GLU A 292 8.64 5.41 -15.49
N LYS A 293 8.88 4.09 -15.55
CA LYS A 293 10.09 3.52 -16.19
C LYS A 293 10.20 3.92 -17.67
N GLU A 294 9.09 3.96 -18.40
CA GLU A 294 9.06 4.37 -19.80
C GLU A 294 9.35 5.87 -19.97
N ALA A 295 8.82 6.72 -19.07
CA ALA A 295 9.15 8.15 -19.03
C ALA A 295 10.63 8.41 -18.66
N GLN A 296 11.18 7.66 -17.70
CA GLN A 296 12.59 7.71 -17.32
C GLN A 296 13.51 7.26 -18.47
N LEU A 297 13.11 6.24 -19.25
CA LEU A 297 13.86 5.78 -20.43
C LEU A 297 13.91 6.86 -21.53
N LEU A 298 12.79 7.54 -21.78
CA LEU A 298 12.73 8.67 -22.72
C LEU A 298 13.61 9.85 -22.27
N ALA A 299 13.54 10.24 -21.00
CA ALA A 299 14.38 11.31 -20.46
C ALA A 299 15.88 10.99 -20.55
N ARG A 300 16.25 9.70 -20.50
CA ARG A 300 17.63 9.22 -20.62
C ARG A 300 18.15 9.24 -22.06
N LEU A 301 17.32 8.96 -23.06
CA LEU A 301 17.68 9.21 -24.46
C LEU A 301 17.95 10.71 -24.69
N GLU A 302 17.04 11.57 -24.23
CA GLU A 302 17.17 13.02 -24.34
C GLU A 302 18.40 13.57 -23.57
N SER A 303 18.81 12.96 -22.44
CA SER A 303 20.05 13.35 -21.75
C SER A 303 21.31 12.84 -22.44
N MET A 304 21.30 11.61 -22.99
CA MET A 304 22.44 11.04 -23.71
C MET A 304 22.76 11.84 -24.96
N GLU A 305 21.75 12.26 -25.74
CA GLU A 305 21.93 13.12 -26.92
C GLU A 305 22.48 14.52 -26.54
N ARG A 306 22.07 15.07 -25.40
CA ARG A 306 22.57 16.36 -24.90
C ARG A 306 24.03 16.27 -24.44
N GLU A 307 24.40 15.28 -23.64
CA GLU A 307 25.79 15.12 -23.19
C GLU A 307 26.74 14.90 -24.39
N ARG A 308 26.30 14.15 -25.41
CA ARG A 308 27.02 13.97 -26.69
C ARG A 308 27.21 15.23 -27.52
N SER A 309 26.38 16.26 -27.32
CA SER A 309 26.50 17.55 -28.03
C SER A 309 27.26 18.63 -27.24
N ILE A 310 27.54 18.39 -25.96
CA ILE A 310 28.22 19.34 -25.04
C ILE A 310 29.66 18.92 -24.75
N GLN A 311 29.96 17.60 -24.67
CA GLN A 311 31.30 17.12 -24.36
C GLN A 311 32.18 16.92 -25.60
N SER A 312 33.50 16.98 -25.40
CA SER A 312 34.50 16.55 -26.38
C SER A 312 34.29 15.08 -26.75
N LYS A 313 34.37 14.75 -28.05
CA LYS A 313 34.13 13.40 -28.61
C LYS A 313 34.97 12.26 -28.02
N ASN A 314 35.98 12.55 -27.21
CA ASN A 314 36.90 11.58 -26.63
C ASN A 314 36.65 11.30 -25.13
N LEU A 315 35.63 11.89 -24.49
CA LEU A 315 35.24 11.51 -23.12
C LEU A 315 34.09 10.50 -23.12
N PRO A 316 34.09 9.51 -22.19
CA PRO A 316 32.92 8.66 -21.96
C PRO A 316 31.72 9.44 -21.41
N VAL A 317 30.52 9.13 -21.89
CA VAL A 317 29.24 9.71 -21.48
C VAL A 317 28.59 8.82 -20.42
N ILE A 318 27.92 9.40 -19.40
CA ILE A 318 27.35 8.66 -18.26
C ILE A 318 25.95 9.17 -17.93
N ALA A 319 24.92 8.38 -18.26
CA ALA A 319 23.53 8.72 -18.01
C ALA A 319 22.92 7.83 -16.91
N ILE A 320 22.64 8.41 -15.74
CA ILE A 320 21.87 7.77 -14.66
C ILE A 320 20.40 8.12 -14.87
N ALA A 321 19.51 7.13 -14.94
CA ALA A 321 18.06 7.35 -15.03
C ALA A 321 17.40 7.46 -13.65
N TYR A 322 17.83 6.59 -12.73
CA TYR A 322 17.29 6.49 -11.38
C TYR A 322 18.34 5.85 -10.46
N PRO A 323 18.47 6.28 -9.19
CA PRO A 323 17.75 7.41 -8.59
C PRO A 323 18.20 8.76 -9.16
N LYS A 324 17.38 9.80 -8.96
CA LYS A 324 17.80 11.18 -9.20
C LYS A 324 18.77 11.62 -8.10
N ASP A 325 19.57 12.64 -8.39
CA ASP A 325 20.41 13.29 -7.38
C ASP A 325 19.55 13.99 -6.31
N GLY A 326 20.02 13.98 -5.07
CA GLY A 326 19.40 14.65 -3.93
C GLY A 326 18.10 14.04 -3.39
N ILE A 327 17.66 12.86 -3.86
CA ILE A 327 16.39 12.29 -3.37
C ILE A 327 16.51 11.73 -1.95
N SER A 328 15.41 11.84 -1.19
CA SER A 328 15.19 11.08 0.03
C SER A 328 14.44 9.79 -0.27
N VAL A 329 14.82 8.69 0.38
CA VAL A 329 14.16 7.37 0.30
C VAL A 329 13.95 6.78 1.70
N ASP A 330 13.00 5.86 1.81
CA ASP A 330 12.63 5.12 3.02
C ASP A 330 13.12 3.66 3.04
N SER A 331 13.63 3.17 1.90
CA SER A 331 14.12 1.81 1.71
C SER A 331 15.64 1.72 1.81
N GLU A 332 16.13 0.79 2.64
CA GLU A 332 17.55 0.36 2.68
C GLU A 332 18.13 -0.01 1.31
N HIS A 333 17.30 -0.36 0.33
CA HIS A 333 17.74 -0.73 -1.01
C HIS A 333 17.14 0.21 -2.06
N VAL A 334 18.01 0.73 -2.92
CA VAL A 334 17.63 1.50 -4.11
C VAL A 334 18.13 0.79 -5.35
N SER A 335 17.29 0.70 -6.38
CA SER A 335 17.76 0.25 -7.70
C SER A 335 18.55 1.38 -8.36
N LEU A 336 19.69 1.07 -8.97
CA LEU A 336 20.53 2.00 -9.72
C LEU A 336 20.50 1.60 -11.21
N TYR A 337 19.90 2.45 -12.03
CA TYR A 337 19.75 2.23 -13.47
C TYR A 337 20.49 3.32 -14.26
N GLY A 338 21.41 2.91 -15.14
CA GLY A 338 22.13 3.85 -15.99
C GLY A 338 22.79 3.22 -17.21
N VAL A 339 23.46 4.05 -18.00
CA VAL A 339 24.25 3.69 -19.18
C VAL A 339 25.56 4.45 -19.18
N ALA A 340 26.61 3.78 -19.65
CA ALA A 340 27.87 4.38 -20.03
C ALA A 340 28.13 4.15 -21.53
N GLU A 341 28.58 5.17 -22.27
CA GLU A 341 28.90 5.08 -23.70
C GLU A 341 30.25 5.74 -24.04
N HIS A 342 31.00 5.15 -24.98
CA HIS A 342 32.21 5.75 -25.53
C HIS A 342 32.48 5.24 -26.96
N GLU A 343 32.74 6.13 -27.93
CA GLU A 343 32.73 5.79 -29.36
C GLU A 343 33.83 4.78 -29.78
N LYS A 344 34.96 4.77 -29.06
CA LYS A 344 36.12 3.90 -29.27
C LYS A 344 36.19 2.72 -28.27
N GLY A 345 35.16 2.54 -27.45
CA GLY A 345 35.06 1.48 -26.44
C GLY A 345 35.54 1.89 -25.04
N ILE A 346 35.10 1.16 -24.03
CA ILE A 346 35.33 1.40 -22.60
C ILE A 346 36.36 0.41 -22.05
N SER A 347 37.45 0.92 -21.47
CA SER A 347 38.51 0.13 -20.84
C SER A 347 38.18 -0.25 -19.39
N LYS A 348 37.67 0.71 -18.62
CA LYS A 348 37.30 0.54 -17.20
C LYS A 348 35.89 1.07 -16.95
N PHE A 349 35.12 0.34 -16.14
CA PHE A 349 33.79 0.74 -15.69
C PHE A 349 33.64 0.30 -14.23
N GLU A 350 33.33 1.23 -13.33
CA GLU A 350 33.22 1.00 -11.89
C GLU A 350 31.99 1.73 -11.33
N ILE A 351 31.30 1.06 -10.40
CA ILE A 351 30.27 1.68 -9.55
C ILE A 351 30.78 1.64 -8.12
N LEU A 352 30.82 2.80 -7.48
CA LEU A 352 31.29 3.02 -6.12
C LEU A 352 30.11 3.51 -5.28
N VAL A 353 29.92 2.93 -4.09
CA VAL A 353 28.90 3.34 -3.12
C VAL A 353 29.62 3.67 -1.82
N ASN A 354 29.51 4.92 -1.36
CA ASN A 354 30.26 5.43 -0.20
C ASN A 354 31.77 5.11 -0.32
N ASN A 355 32.33 5.37 -1.51
CA ASN A 355 33.71 5.06 -1.93
C ASN A 355 34.12 3.57 -1.93
N LYS A 356 33.18 2.62 -1.88
CA LYS A 356 33.47 1.17 -1.98
C LYS A 356 32.91 0.56 -3.28
N PRO A 357 33.66 -0.29 -4.00
CA PRO A 357 33.22 -0.86 -5.27
C PRO A 357 32.08 -1.87 -5.10
N VAL A 358 31.12 -1.81 -6.03
CA VAL A 358 30.00 -2.76 -6.15
C VAL A 358 30.44 -3.96 -7.01
N GLY A 359 30.03 -5.17 -6.61
CA GLY A 359 30.39 -6.41 -7.31
C GLY A 359 29.55 -6.65 -8.57
N LEU A 360 30.01 -6.15 -9.72
CA LEU A 360 29.36 -6.20 -11.04
C LEU A 360 29.27 -7.62 -11.68
N LYS A 361 28.89 -8.64 -10.91
CA LYS A 361 28.81 -10.04 -11.37
C LYS A 361 27.58 -10.26 -12.24
N GLY A 362 27.79 -10.56 -13.52
CA GLY A 362 26.75 -11.00 -14.46
C GLY A 362 26.63 -10.17 -15.75
N HIS A 363 27.27 -8.99 -15.80
CA HIS A 363 27.28 -8.15 -17.00
C HIS A 363 27.97 -8.83 -18.17
N LYS A 364 27.21 -9.07 -19.25
CA LYS A 364 27.74 -9.65 -20.50
C LYS A 364 28.61 -8.66 -21.25
N ASP A 365 28.26 -7.39 -21.22
CA ASP A 365 28.98 -6.29 -21.88
C ASP A 365 30.45 -6.22 -21.38
N LEU A 366 30.68 -6.47 -20.09
CA LEU A 366 32.02 -6.50 -19.49
C LEU A 366 32.87 -7.71 -19.91
N GLN A 367 32.30 -8.71 -20.59
CA GLN A 367 33.02 -9.88 -21.11
C GLN A 367 33.60 -9.64 -22.51
N LEU A 368 33.10 -8.64 -23.24
CA LEU A 368 33.63 -8.23 -24.55
C LEU A 368 35.03 -7.62 -24.41
N PRO A 369 35.86 -7.59 -25.49
CA PRO A 369 37.10 -6.83 -25.50
C PRO A 369 36.83 -5.31 -25.33
N PRO A 370 37.70 -4.54 -24.63
CA PRO A 370 37.50 -3.11 -24.38
C PRO A 370 37.14 -2.23 -25.58
N LYS A 371 37.64 -2.54 -26.78
CA LYS A 371 37.35 -1.78 -28.02
C LYS A 371 35.90 -1.95 -28.49
N ASP A 372 35.28 -3.08 -28.15
CA ASP A 372 33.93 -3.45 -28.54
C ASP A 372 32.88 -3.04 -27.49
N ARG A 373 33.32 -2.75 -26.24
CA ARG A 373 32.51 -2.17 -25.15
C ARG A 373 32.13 -0.72 -25.40
N LYS A 374 31.45 -0.42 -26.51
CA LYS A 374 31.04 0.97 -26.84
C LYS A 374 29.90 1.48 -25.96
N ARG A 375 29.18 0.57 -25.30
CA ARG A 375 28.02 0.82 -24.46
C ARG A 375 27.97 -0.24 -23.36
N ILE A 376 27.60 0.17 -22.15
CA ILE A 376 27.36 -0.71 -21.00
C ILE A 376 26.03 -0.26 -20.36
N GLU A 377 25.07 -1.18 -20.25
CA GLU A 377 23.86 -0.94 -19.44
C GLU A 377 24.06 -1.45 -18.02
N PHE A 378 23.75 -0.64 -17.00
CA PHE A 378 23.82 -1.07 -15.59
C PHE A 378 22.48 -0.97 -14.87
N SER A 379 22.25 -1.95 -13.99
CA SER A 379 20.96 -2.24 -13.34
C SER A 379 21.23 -2.92 -11.99
N GLU A 380 21.90 -2.21 -11.09
CA GLU A 380 22.31 -2.74 -9.78
C GLU A 380 21.23 -2.56 -8.72
N ARG A 381 21.21 -3.43 -7.70
CA ARG A 381 20.45 -3.20 -6.46
C ARG A 381 21.42 -2.77 -5.36
N ILE A 382 21.47 -1.47 -5.10
CA ILE A 382 22.39 -0.86 -4.15
C ILE A 382 21.79 -0.88 -2.75
N ARG A 383 22.56 -1.34 -1.76
CA ARG A 383 22.22 -1.20 -0.34
C ARG A 383 22.80 0.11 0.20
N LEU A 384 21.96 0.91 0.81
CA LEU A 384 22.27 2.19 1.44
C LEU A 384 22.61 1.98 2.93
N ARG A 385 23.10 3.05 3.56
CA ARG A 385 23.26 3.22 5.02
C ARG A 385 22.34 4.34 5.48
N GLU A 386 22.04 4.43 6.78
CA GLU A 386 21.28 5.59 7.29
C GLU A 386 21.99 6.92 6.98
N GLY A 387 21.22 7.96 6.68
CA GLY A 387 21.74 9.27 6.32
C GLY A 387 22.17 9.39 4.86
N GLN A 388 23.18 10.23 4.60
CA GLN A 388 23.63 10.55 3.25
C GLN A 388 24.49 9.41 2.69
N ASN A 389 24.16 8.98 1.47
CA ASN A 389 24.94 8.03 0.68
C ASN A 389 25.39 8.69 -0.62
N THR A 390 26.60 8.38 -1.07
CA THR A 390 27.08 8.76 -2.39
C THR A 390 27.18 7.54 -3.31
N ILE A 391 26.69 7.67 -4.54
CA ILE A 391 26.90 6.69 -5.61
C ILE A 391 27.67 7.39 -6.73
N SER A 392 28.86 6.88 -7.04
CA SER A 392 29.71 7.36 -8.12
C SER A 392 29.85 6.29 -9.20
N ILE A 393 29.64 6.65 -10.46
CA ILE A 393 29.93 5.80 -11.61
C ILE A 393 31.12 6.41 -12.34
N ALA A 394 32.20 5.64 -12.46
CA ALA A 394 33.45 6.04 -13.10
C ALA A 394 33.68 5.19 -14.36
N VAL A 395 34.03 5.85 -15.47
CA VAL A 395 34.14 5.22 -16.79
C VAL A 395 35.37 5.75 -17.50
N GLN A 396 36.23 4.84 -17.95
CA GLN A 396 37.46 5.15 -18.67
C GLN A 396 37.36 4.65 -20.11
N GLY A 397 37.67 5.50 -21.08
CA GLY A 397 37.75 5.12 -22.49
C GLY A 397 38.98 4.27 -22.79
N THR A 398 39.02 3.64 -23.96
CA THR A 398 40.23 2.97 -24.48
C THR A 398 41.43 3.91 -24.70
N GLU A 399 41.21 5.23 -24.70
CA GLU A 399 42.22 6.28 -24.79
C GLU A 399 42.72 6.77 -23.42
N GLY A 400 42.32 6.12 -22.33
CA GLY A 400 42.75 6.45 -20.96
C GLY A 400 42.02 7.64 -20.31
N LEU A 401 41.28 8.44 -21.06
CA LEU A 401 40.42 9.50 -20.54
C LEU A 401 39.27 8.93 -19.70
N THR A 402 39.07 9.53 -18.51
CA THR A 402 38.04 9.11 -17.54
C THR A 402 36.98 10.20 -17.36
N ASN A 403 35.72 9.80 -17.28
CA ASN A 403 34.63 10.63 -16.76
C ASN A 403 34.05 9.96 -15.50
N GLN A 404 33.50 10.75 -14.58
CA GLN A 404 32.81 10.27 -13.38
C GLN A 404 31.55 11.09 -13.13
N LYS A 405 30.46 10.41 -12.79
CA LYS A 405 29.20 11.05 -12.38
C LYS A 405 28.80 10.54 -11.00
N THR A 406 28.54 11.47 -10.08
CA THR A 406 28.22 11.19 -8.68
C THR A 406 26.83 11.72 -8.36
N ILE A 407 26.07 10.98 -7.55
CA ILE A 407 24.78 11.41 -6.99
C ILE A 407 24.75 11.15 -5.48
N SER A 408 24.03 12.00 -4.75
CA SER A 408 23.69 11.83 -3.33
C SER A 408 22.27 11.30 -3.15
N ILE A 409 22.09 10.40 -2.19
CA ILE A 409 20.79 9.84 -1.80
C ILE A 409 20.71 9.88 -0.28
N GLN A 410 19.66 10.47 0.26
CA GLN A 410 19.38 10.45 1.69
C GLN A 410 18.51 9.23 2.02
N LEU A 411 19.04 8.23 2.74
CA LEU A 411 18.16 7.29 3.43
C LEU A 411 17.63 8.01 4.66
N ALA A 412 16.33 8.32 4.66
CA ALA A 412 15.66 8.86 5.82
C ALA A 412 15.83 7.87 6.98
N LYS A 413 16.27 8.34 8.15
CA LYS A 413 16.31 7.49 9.35
C LYS A 413 14.88 7.00 9.60
N LYS A 414 14.69 5.67 9.59
CA LYS A 414 13.38 5.08 9.83
C LYS A 414 12.94 5.49 11.24
N GLN A 415 11.86 6.26 11.36
CA GLN A 415 11.24 6.49 12.65
C GLN A 415 10.75 5.14 13.18
N GLU A 416 11.30 4.72 14.32
CA GLU A 416 10.91 3.50 15.02
C GLU A 416 9.47 3.70 15.50
N LYS A 417 8.52 2.96 14.91
CA LYS A 417 7.11 3.13 15.25
C LYS A 417 6.76 2.30 16.47
N VAL A 418 5.95 2.85 17.37
CA VAL A 418 5.24 2.04 18.35
C VAL A 418 3.93 1.55 17.73
N TYR A 419 3.68 0.25 17.84
CA TYR A 419 2.39 -0.40 17.57
C TYR A 419 1.93 -1.11 18.84
N ALA A 420 0.65 -1.03 19.18
CA ALA A 420 0.16 -1.62 20.42
C ALA A 420 -1.21 -2.27 20.33
N VAL A 421 -1.41 -3.32 21.12
CA VAL A 421 -2.70 -3.96 21.35
C VAL A 421 -2.98 -3.90 22.85
N VAL A 422 -4.12 -3.32 23.23
CA VAL A 422 -4.47 -3.01 24.62
C VAL A 422 -5.83 -3.63 24.91
N ILE A 423 -5.86 -4.63 25.79
CA ILE A 423 -7.02 -5.48 26.05
C ILE A 423 -7.43 -5.33 27.52
N GLY A 424 -8.73 -5.12 27.79
CA GLY A 424 -9.28 -5.00 29.14
C GLY A 424 -10.67 -5.63 29.23
N ILE A 425 -10.83 -6.69 30.02
CA ILE A 425 -12.09 -7.43 30.12
C ILE A 425 -12.57 -7.44 31.57
N ASN A 426 -13.67 -6.73 31.83
CA ASN A 426 -14.38 -6.78 33.11
C ASN A 426 -15.48 -7.84 33.06
N LYS A 427 -16.32 -7.77 32.03
CA LYS A 427 -17.55 -8.56 31.92
C LYS A 427 -17.28 -9.92 31.31
N TYR A 428 -17.71 -10.96 32.01
CA TYR A 428 -17.70 -12.33 31.52
C TYR A 428 -19.10 -12.94 31.62
N LYS A 429 -19.45 -13.79 30.66
CA LYS A 429 -20.77 -14.44 30.57
C LYS A 429 -20.90 -15.64 31.52
N ASN A 430 -19.84 -16.45 31.62
CA ASN A 430 -19.84 -17.73 32.33
C ASN A 430 -18.86 -17.73 33.54
N LEU A 431 -18.29 -16.57 33.88
CA LEU A 431 -17.25 -16.40 34.90
C LEU A 431 -17.58 -15.19 35.79
N PRO A 432 -16.96 -15.04 36.98
CA PRO A 432 -16.98 -13.79 37.73
C PRO A 432 -16.59 -12.58 36.86
N SER A 433 -17.11 -11.41 37.21
CA SER A 433 -16.74 -10.14 36.55
C SER A 433 -15.70 -9.40 37.38
N LEU A 434 -14.70 -8.84 36.70
CA LEU A 434 -13.68 -7.96 37.28
C LEU A 434 -14.17 -6.50 37.32
N LYS A 435 -13.58 -5.69 38.20
CA LYS A 435 -13.96 -4.28 38.39
C LYS A 435 -13.18 -3.32 37.52
N TYR A 436 -11.87 -3.54 37.32
CA TYR A 436 -10.97 -2.49 36.85
C TYR A 436 -10.11 -2.84 35.64
N ALA A 437 -10.10 -4.08 35.14
CA ALA A 437 -9.39 -4.47 33.91
C ALA A 437 -9.73 -3.58 32.68
N VAL A 438 -10.97 -3.11 32.54
CA VAL A 438 -11.39 -2.13 31.52
C VAL A 438 -10.85 -0.72 31.80
N ASN A 439 -10.67 -0.34 33.06
CA ASN A 439 -10.11 0.96 33.44
C ASN A 439 -8.58 0.98 33.24
N ASP A 440 -7.91 -0.10 33.66
CA ASP A 440 -6.50 -0.43 33.39
C ASP A 440 -6.17 -0.24 31.90
N ALA A 441 -6.90 -0.92 31.02
CA ALA A 441 -6.71 -0.85 29.57
C ALA A 441 -6.99 0.56 28.99
N ARG A 442 -8.00 1.28 29.51
CA ARG A 442 -8.30 2.66 29.06
C ARG A 442 -7.22 3.65 29.46
N GLU A 443 -6.69 3.56 30.68
CA GLU A 443 -5.62 4.42 31.14
C GLU A 443 -4.28 4.10 30.46
N PHE A 444 -4.00 2.82 30.17
CA PHE A 444 -2.84 2.43 29.37
C PHE A 444 -2.94 2.92 27.91
N TYR A 445 -4.14 2.85 27.30
CA TYR A 445 -4.40 3.43 25.98
C TYR A 445 -4.21 4.96 25.95
N ARG A 446 -4.71 5.67 26.97
CA ARG A 446 -4.50 7.12 27.14
C ARG A 446 -3.02 7.45 27.30
N TYR A 447 -2.31 6.74 28.17
CA TYR A 447 -0.88 6.90 28.34
C TYR A 447 -0.12 6.79 27.01
N LEU A 448 -0.36 5.73 26.23
CA LEU A 448 0.25 5.56 24.92
C LEU A 448 -0.10 6.70 23.94
N THR A 449 -1.37 7.08 23.84
CA THR A 449 -1.85 7.97 22.77
C THR A 449 -1.82 9.46 23.10
N GLU A 450 -1.75 9.82 24.38
CA GLU A 450 -1.82 11.21 24.87
C GLU A 450 -0.50 11.66 25.51
N VAL A 451 0.21 10.78 26.24
CA VAL A 451 1.55 11.09 26.80
C VAL A 451 2.64 10.73 25.80
N ASN A 452 2.74 9.47 25.40
CA ASN A 452 3.75 9.01 24.42
C ASN A 452 3.43 9.42 22.97
N GLN A 453 2.25 10.03 22.71
CA GLN A 453 1.79 10.48 21.39
C GLN A 453 1.81 9.39 20.31
N VAL A 454 1.64 8.12 20.68
CA VAL A 454 1.52 7.01 19.72
C VAL A 454 0.26 7.23 18.86
N PRO A 455 0.33 7.17 17.52
CA PRO A 455 -0.82 7.39 16.66
C PRO A 455 -2.00 6.46 16.99
N LYS A 456 -3.22 6.99 17.04
CA LYS A 456 -4.40 6.23 17.50
C LYS A 456 -4.76 5.05 16.57
N ASP A 457 -4.34 5.10 15.30
CA ASP A 457 -4.44 4.02 14.31
C ASP A 457 -3.35 2.95 14.45
N HIS A 458 -2.30 3.19 15.24
CA HIS A 458 -1.31 2.19 15.64
C HIS A 458 -1.72 1.41 16.92
N VAL A 459 -2.78 1.81 17.62
CA VAL A 459 -3.18 1.24 18.92
C VAL A 459 -4.58 0.61 18.86
N TRP A 460 -4.65 -0.71 18.87
CA TRP A 460 -5.91 -1.45 18.92
C TRP A 460 -6.38 -1.64 20.36
N LEU A 461 -7.44 -0.93 20.75
CA LEU A 461 -8.11 -1.07 22.04
C LEU A 461 -9.26 -2.10 21.93
N LEU A 462 -9.29 -3.09 22.83
CA LEU A 462 -10.30 -4.15 22.88
C LEU A 462 -10.87 -4.24 24.30
N LEU A 463 -12.17 -3.94 24.49
CA LEU A 463 -12.79 -3.83 25.80
C LEU A 463 -14.07 -4.68 25.92
N ASP A 464 -14.25 -5.37 27.05
CA ASP A 464 -15.39 -6.27 27.31
C ASP A 464 -15.78 -7.08 26.07
N GLU A 465 -17.03 -7.00 25.62
CA GLU A 465 -17.63 -7.69 24.48
C GLU A 465 -16.92 -7.49 23.13
N GLU A 466 -16.05 -6.47 22.99
CA GLU A 466 -15.19 -6.32 21.81
C GLU A 466 -13.98 -7.28 21.78
N ALA A 467 -13.60 -7.88 22.92
CA ALA A 467 -12.44 -8.76 23.04
C ALA A 467 -12.77 -10.24 22.73
N THR A 468 -13.57 -10.51 21.69
CA THR A 468 -13.93 -11.88 21.28
C THR A 468 -12.71 -12.68 20.81
N LEU A 469 -12.79 -14.01 20.90
CA LEU A 469 -11.70 -14.91 20.50
C LEU A 469 -11.19 -14.64 19.09
N ASP A 470 -12.09 -14.49 18.12
CA ASP A 470 -11.74 -14.18 16.73
C ASP A 470 -11.14 -12.78 16.56
N LYS A 471 -11.62 -11.79 17.33
CA LYS A 471 -11.09 -10.42 17.27
C LYS A 471 -9.70 -10.33 17.91
N LEU A 472 -9.43 -11.09 18.98
CA LEU A 472 -8.09 -11.31 19.51
C LEU A 472 -7.18 -12.00 18.48
N ARG A 473 -7.59 -13.16 17.93
CA ARG A 473 -6.84 -13.92 16.90
C ARG A 473 -6.52 -13.08 15.68
N ARG A 474 -7.50 -12.32 15.17
CA ARG A 474 -7.33 -11.39 14.04
C ARG A 474 -6.38 -10.25 14.38
N THR A 475 -6.53 -9.62 15.55
CA THR A 475 -5.76 -8.42 15.91
C THR A 475 -4.29 -8.78 16.15
N LEU A 476 -4.03 -9.75 17.03
CA LEU A 476 -2.67 -10.21 17.35
C LEU A 476 -2.04 -10.96 16.17
N GLY A 477 -2.74 -11.97 15.65
CA GLY A 477 -2.21 -12.93 14.66
C GLY A 477 -2.22 -12.47 13.20
N THR A 478 -2.91 -11.37 12.87
CA THR A 478 -3.01 -10.82 11.50
C THR A 478 -2.75 -9.31 11.41
N LEU A 479 -3.39 -8.47 12.21
CA LEU A 479 -3.27 -7.00 12.08
C LEU A 479 -1.90 -6.51 12.57
N LEU A 480 -1.57 -6.75 13.84
CA LEU A 480 -0.29 -6.38 14.45
C LEU A 480 0.91 -6.92 13.66
N ARG A 481 0.84 -8.20 13.28
CA ARG A 481 1.83 -8.90 12.42
C ARG A 481 1.95 -8.36 10.98
N ARG A 482 1.00 -7.54 10.50
CA ARG A 482 1.09 -6.85 9.20
C ARG A 482 1.62 -5.42 9.31
N SER A 483 1.48 -4.79 10.49
CA SER A 483 1.87 -3.38 10.69
C SER A 483 3.28 -3.20 11.25
N ALA A 484 3.69 -4.02 12.22
CA ALA A 484 5.00 -3.90 12.85
C ALA A 484 6.12 -4.53 12.00
N GLY A 485 7.08 -3.71 11.56
CA GLY A 485 8.32 -4.15 10.94
C GLY A 485 9.37 -4.57 11.97
N ARG A 486 10.60 -4.78 11.49
CA ARG A 486 11.73 -5.34 12.28
C ARG A 486 12.17 -4.46 13.45
N ASP A 487 12.21 -3.17 13.21
CA ASP A 487 12.82 -2.15 14.08
C ASP A 487 11.74 -1.36 14.85
N ASP A 488 10.47 -1.65 14.60
CA ASP A 488 9.32 -1.03 15.26
C ASP A 488 9.04 -1.73 16.60
N THR A 489 8.66 -0.97 17.63
CA THR A 489 8.35 -1.49 18.97
C THR A 489 6.91 -1.97 19.03
N VAL A 490 6.70 -3.17 19.59
CA VAL A 490 5.39 -3.79 19.79
C VAL A 490 5.08 -3.86 21.28
N ILE A 491 3.98 -3.25 21.72
CA ILE A 491 3.51 -3.32 23.11
C ILE A 491 2.16 -4.05 23.15
N ILE A 492 2.07 -5.13 23.92
CA ILE A 492 0.81 -5.88 24.09
C ILE A 492 0.44 -5.82 25.57
N PHE A 493 -0.59 -5.07 25.91
CA PHE A 493 -1.13 -4.95 27.26
C PHE A 493 -2.43 -5.76 27.37
N LEU A 494 -2.56 -6.54 28.44
CA LEU A 494 -3.72 -7.38 28.72
C LEU A 494 -4.07 -7.31 30.21
N ALA A 495 -5.29 -6.89 30.52
CA ALA A 495 -5.91 -7.02 31.83
C ALA A 495 -7.21 -7.84 31.72
N GLY A 496 -7.39 -8.82 32.60
CA GLY A 496 -8.54 -9.72 32.55
C GLY A 496 -8.31 -11.03 33.30
N HIS A 497 -9.19 -12.02 33.10
CA HIS A 497 -9.01 -13.37 33.63
C HIS A 497 -8.07 -14.24 32.79
N GLY A 498 -7.31 -15.09 33.49
CA GLY A 498 -6.62 -16.25 32.92
C GLY A 498 -7.01 -17.54 33.63
N ALA A 499 -6.79 -18.68 32.96
CA ALA A 499 -6.99 -20.02 33.51
C ALA A 499 -5.88 -21.00 33.09
N THR A 500 -5.84 -22.15 33.76
CA THR A 500 -4.99 -23.30 33.44
C THR A 500 -5.83 -24.55 33.21
N GLU A 501 -5.45 -25.37 32.24
CA GLU A 501 -6.06 -26.67 31.94
C GLU A 501 -4.99 -27.77 31.98
N THR A 502 -5.33 -28.98 32.43
CA THR A 502 -4.40 -30.11 32.44
C THR A 502 -4.20 -30.64 31.01
N ASP A 503 -3.03 -30.37 30.44
CA ASP A 503 -2.60 -30.86 29.13
C ASP A 503 -1.23 -31.56 29.26
N PRO A 504 -1.19 -32.91 29.28
CA PRO A 504 0.06 -33.67 29.28
C PRO A 504 0.95 -33.47 28.04
N SER A 505 0.43 -32.84 26.98
CA SER A 505 1.19 -32.46 25.78
C SER A 505 1.69 -31.00 25.81
N SER A 506 1.44 -30.27 26.90
CA SER A 506 1.84 -28.87 27.05
C SER A 506 3.35 -28.67 26.83
N PRO A 507 3.74 -27.72 25.97
CA PRO A 507 5.15 -27.44 25.66
C PRO A 507 5.92 -26.78 26.82
N ASP A 508 5.27 -26.50 27.96
CA ASP A 508 5.89 -25.94 29.16
C ASP A 508 6.49 -27.02 30.07
N GLY A 509 6.15 -28.30 29.87
CA GLY A 509 6.69 -29.42 30.65
C GLY A 509 6.10 -29.57 32.07
N ASP A 510 5.22 -28.67 32.50
CA ASP A 510 4.46 -28.75 33.76
C ASP A 510 3.10 -29.45 33.63
N GLY A 511 2.73 -29.91 32.43
CA GLY A 511 1.46 -30.59 32.17
C GLY A 511 0.25 -29.67 32.14
N LEU A 512 0.44 -28.35 31.96
CA LEU A 512 -0.63 -27.35 31.96
C LEU A 512 -0.56 -26.46 30.71
N GLU A 513 -1.65 -26.29 29.97
CA GLU A 513 -1.81 -25.17 29.02
C GLU A 513 -2.49 -23.99 29.72
N LYS A 514 -2.09 -22.77 29.34
CA LYS A 514 -2.50 -21.51 29.97
C LYS A 514 -3.39 -20.77 28.98
N TYR A 515 -4.48 -20.17 29.42
CA TYR A 515 -5.48 -19.57 28.54
C TYR A 515 -5.78 -18.11 28.89
N ILE A 516 -5.71 -17.23 27.90
CA ILE A 516 -6.35 -15.91 27.95
C ILE A 516 -7.85 -16.13 27.76
N LEU A 517 -8.69 -15.59 28.64
CA LEU A 517 -10.15 -15.80 28.58
C LEU A 517 -10.86 -14.61 27.90
N PRO A 518 -11.53 -14.83 26.75
CA PRO A 518 -12.49 -13.89 26.17
C PRO A 518 -13.76 -13.76 27.04
N PRO A 519 -14.62 -12.75 26.80
CA PRO A 519 -15.86 -12.53 27.57
C PRO A 519 -16.81 -13.74 27.61
N ASN A 520 -16.81 -14.53 26.53
CA ASN A 520 -17.66 -15.71 26.35
C ASN A 520 -16.93 -17.05 26.63
N ALA A 521 -15.75 -17.02 27.27
CA ALA A 521 -15.03 -18.23 27.66
C ALA A 521 -15.92 -19.14 28.52
N ASP A 522 -15.84 -20.45 28.30
CA ASP A 522 -16.47 -21.48 29.12
C ASP A 522 -15.38 -22.17 29.97
N PRO A 523 -15.45 -22.14 31.31
CA PRO A 523 -14.47 -22.82 32.17
C PRO A 523 -14.51 -24.36 32.07
N MET A 524 -15.44 -24.94 31.31
CA MET A 524 -15.56 -26.38 31.05
C MET A 524 -15.16 -26.77 29.61
N ASP A 525 -14.85 -25.80 28.75
CA ASP A 525 -14.32 -26.00 27.38
C ASP A 525 -13.38 -24.84 27.01
N LEU A 526 -12.21 -24.79 27.65
CA LEU A 526 -11.21 -23.75 27.36
C LEU A 526 -10.61 -23.90 25.97
N TYR A 527 -10.44 -25.15 25.50
CA TYR A 527 -9.86 -25.45 24.19
C TYR A 527 -10.63 -24.80 23.02
N SER A 528 -11.97 -24.83 23.03
CA SER A 528 -12.77 -24.18 21.98
C SER A 528 -13.01 -22.69 22.23
N SER A 529 -13.21 -22.29 23.50
CA SER A 529 -13.77 -20.98 23.86
C SER A 529 -12.74 -19.91 24.26
N ALA A 530 -11.49 -20.30 24.54
CA ALA A 530 -10.42 -19.42 24.99
C ALA A 530 -9.19 -19.42 24.05
N MET A 531 -8.21 -18.56 24.35
CA MET A 531 -6.98 -18.46 23.55
C MET A 531 -5.81 -19.13 24.30
N PRO A 532 -5.33 -20.31 23.85
CA PRO A 532 -4.21 -20.99 24.48
C PRO A 532 -2.90 -20.23 24.26
N MET A 533 -2.03 -20.23 25.26
CA MET A 533 -0.81 -19.43 25.30
C MET A 533 0.30 -20.05 24.43
N SER A 534 0.18 -21.31 24.00
CA SER A 534 0.91 -21.84 22.83
C SER A 534 0.55 -21.12 21.52
N GLU A 535 -0.69 -20.66 21.32
CA GLU A 535 -1.07 -19.86 20.15
C GLU A 535 -0.47 -18.45 20.23
N VAL A 536 -0.51 -17.82 21.40
CA VAL A 536 0.10 -16.50 21.65
C VAL A 536 1.61 -16.52 21.39
N ALA A 537 2.34 -17.52 21.88
CA ALA A 537 3.76 -17.68 21.59
C ALA A 537 4.03 -17.84 20.08
N ARG A 538 3.23 -18.65 19.37
CA ARG A 538 3.30 -18.80 17.91
C ARG A 538 2.97 -17.50 17.16
N ILE A 539 2.11 -16.64 17.71
CA ILE A 539 1.85 -15.30 17.17
C ILE A 539 3.07 -14.40 17.38
N PHE A 540 3.68 -14.38 18.57
CA PHE A 540 4.88 -13.58 18.83
C PHE A 540 6.04 -14.01 17.93
N GLN A 541 6.26 -15.32 17.73
CA GLN A 541 7.22 -15.86 16.76
C GLN A 541 6.96 -15.42 15.30
N ARG A 542 5.72 -15.05 14.95
CA ARG A 542 5.34 -14.57 13.60
C ARG A 542 5.42 -13.05 13.43
N ILE A 543 5.57 -12.28 14.51
CA ILE A 543 5.79 -10.83 14.50
C ILE A 543 7.28 -10.57 14.18
N SER A 544 7.54 -9.67 13.22
CA SER A 544 8.90 -9.43 12.72
C SER A 544 9.75 -8.49 13.58
N SER A 545 9.12 -7.77 14.51
CA SER A 545 9.77 -6.87 15.47
C SER A 545 10.77 -7.61 16.37
N GLU A 546 11.95 -7.02 16.57
CA GLU A 546 12.94 -7.38 17.58
C GLU A 546 12.82 -6.54 18.86
N ARG A 547 11.66 -5.91 19.09
CA ARG A 547 11.32 -5.10 20.28
C ARG A 547 9.88 -5.36 20.71
N LEU A 548 9.59 -6.54 21.26
CA LEU A 548 8.25 -6.93 21.70
C LEU A 548 8.17 -6.94 23.23
N VAL A 549 7.27 -6.15 23.80
CA VAL A 549 6.95 -6.14 25.24
C VAL A 549 5.52 -6.63 25.43
N PHE A 550 5.36 -7.73 26.15
CA PHE A 550 4.06 -8.20 26.63
C PHE A 550 3.91 -7.84 28.11
N ILE A 551 2.74 -7.31 28.47
CA ILE A 551 2.39 -6.86 29.82
C ILE A 551 1.06 -7.51 30.19
N GLY A 552 1.10 -8.55 31.03
CA GLY A 552 -0.07 -9.30 31.49
C GLY A 552 -0.43 -8.98 32.93
N ASP A 553 -1.47 -8.16 33.13
CA ASP A 553 -2.19 -8.04 34.41
C ASP A 553 -3.33 -9.06 34.48
N THR A 554 -2.92 -10.32 34.36
CA THR A 554 -3.72 -11.56 34.28
C THR A 554 -3.03 -12.63 35.10
N CYS A 555 -3.78 -13.47 35.80
CA CYS A 555 -3.21 -14.60 36.53
C CYS A 555 -3.23 -15.89 35.71
N TYR A 556 -2.17 -16.68 35.81
CA TYR A 556 -2.14 -18.08 35.35
C TYR A 556 -1.74 -19.03 36.49
N SER A 557 -1.96 -18.61 37.74
CA SER A 557 -1.51 -19.33 38.93
C SER A 557 -2.33 -20.59 39.23
N GLY A 558 -1.74 -21.56 39.93
CA GLY A 558 -2.51 -22.66 40.53
C GLY A 558 -3.45 -22.25 41.69
N ALA A 559 -3.46 -20.97 42.07
CA ALA A 559 -4.25 -20.41 43.16
C ALA A 559 -5.59 -19.81 42.68
N SER A 560 -6.66 -20.07 43.45
CA SER A 560 -8.01 -19.54 43.21
C SER A 560 -8.19 -18.15 43.85
N GLY A 561 -8.46 -17.12 43.04
CA GLY A 561 -8.80 -15.78 43.53
C GLY A 561 -8.43 -14.66 42.55
N GLY A 562 -8.85 -13.43 42.85
CA GLY A 562 -8.52 -12.23 42.06
C GLY A 562 -8.78 -12.42 40.57
N ARG A 563 -7.73 -12.30 39.74
CA ARG A 563 -7.82 -12.50 38.28
C ARG A 563 -7.62 -13.95 37.81
N THR A 564 -7.53 -14.96 38.69
CA THR A 564 -7.42 -16.38 38.31
C THR A 564 -8.76 -17.13 38.30
N ILE A 565 -8.98 -17.95 37.27
CA ILE A 565 -10.04 -18.96 37.22
C ILE A 565 -9.42 -20.36 37.27
N LEU A 566 -9.94 -21.23 38.16
CA LEU A 566 -9.64 -22.67 38.13
C LEU A 566 -10.63 -23.38 37.18
N ALA A 567 -10.14 -23.93 36.08
CA ALA A 567 -10.87 -24.91 35.28
C ALA A 567 -10.67 -26.32 35.86
N GLY A 568 -11.66 -27.21 35.68
CA GLY A 568 -11.58 -28.60 36.14
C GLY A 568 -11.35 -28.81 37.65
N GLY A 569 -11.51 -27.78 38.48
CA GLY A 569 -11.38 -27.86 39.95
C GLY A 569 -9.98 -28.17 40.50
N THR A 570 -8.95 -28.26 39.65
CA THR A 570 -7.61 -28.70 40.04
C THR A 570 -6.70 -27.51 40.35
N ARG A 571 -6.03 -27.53 41.51
CA ARG A 571 -4.94 -26.60 41.83
C ARG A 571 -3.63 -27.17 41.31
N ALA A 572 -3.01 -26.52 40.33
CA ALA A 572 -1.78 -26.99 39.73
C ALA A 572 -0.75 -25.84 39.65
N THR A 573 0.40 -26.03 40.30
CA THR A 573 1.48 -25.03 40.37
C THR A 573 2.13 -24.86 38.99
N VAL A 574 2.09 -23.66 38.42
CA VAL A 574 2.67 -23.38 37.10
C VAL A 574 4.18 -23.17 37.19
N SER A 575 4.90 -23.61 36.17
CA SER A 575 6.35 -23.46 36.07
C SER A 575 6.76 -22.14 35.37
N GLY A 576 7.97 -21.66 35.69
CA GLY A 576 8.56 -20.51 35.01
C GLY A 576 8.91 -20.75 33.53
N ALA A 577 8.93 -22.01 33.07
CA ALA A 577 9.23 -22.39 31.69
C ALA A 577 8.23 -21.80 30.68
N PHE A 578 6.97 -21.61 31.12
CA PHE A 578 5.94 -20.87 30.39
C PHE A 578 6.42 -19.48 29.94
N LEU A 579 6.89 -18.66 30.88
CA LEU A 579 7.32 -17.28 30.61
C LEU A 579 8.59 -17.26 29.76
N GLU A 580 9.48 -18.25 29.95
CA GLU A 580 10.67 -18.43 29.12
C GLU A 580 10.29 -18.72 27.67
N ARG A 581 9.34 -19.63 27.41
CA ARG A 581 8.80 -19.91 26.06
C ARG A 581 8.19 -18.67 25.40
N LEU A 582 7.42 -17.86 26.12
CA LEU A 582 6.92 -16.59 25.56
C LEU A 582 8.06 -15.61 25.20
N SER A 583 9.11 -15.58 26.02
CA SER A 583 10.26 -14.70 25.81
C SER A 583 11.24 -15.16 24.72
N GLN A 584 11.07 -16.37 24.15
CA GLN A 584 11.97 -16.89 23.12
C GLN A 584 12.01 -15.98 21.87
N GLY A 585 13.18 -15.38 21.65
CA GLY A 585 13.47 -14.47 20.54
C GLY A 585 14.40 -13.34 20.99
N LYS A 586 14.87 -12.50 20.06
CA LYS A 586 15.67 -11.32 20.41
C LYS A 586 14.77 -10.15 20.79
N GLY A 587 15.14 -9.44 21.86
CA GLY A 587 14.47 -8.22 22.29
C GLY A 587 13.00 -8.42 22.65
N ARG A 588 12.72 -9.52 23.36
CA ARG A 588 11.38 -9.83 23.87
C ARG A 588 11.39 -9.75 25.37
N VAL A 589 10.47 -8.99 25.95
CA VAL A 589 10.28 -8.93 27.40
C VAL A 589 8.84 -9.25 27.75
N ILE A 590 8.70 -10.15 28.71
CA ILE A 590 7.43 -10.58 29.28
C ILE A 590 7.39 -10.02 30.70
N LEU A 591 6.44 -9.14 30.97
CA LEU A 591 6.10 -8.63 32.29
C LEU A 591 4.76 -9.24 32.72
N THR A 592 4.70 -9.89 33.88
CA THR A 592 3.45 -10.33 34.50
C THR A 592 3.23 -9.68 35.85
N ALA A 593 1.96 -9.49 36.21
CA ALA A 593 1.58 -8.83 37.46
C ALA A 593 1.88 -9.63 38.73
N SER A 594 1.97 -10.95 38.63
CA SER A 594 2.22 -11.88 39.73
C SER A 594 3.15 -13.03 39.28
N ASP A 595 3.70 -13.77 40.24
CA ASP A 595 4.42 -15.03 39.99
C ASP A 595 3.46 -16.17 39.61
N ALA A 596 3.99 -17.28 39.11
CA ALA A 596 3.26 -18.47 38.65
C ALA A 596 2.46 -19.20 39.75
N ASN A 597 2.59 -18.78 41.00
CA ASN A 597 1.82 -19.31 42.15
C ASN A 597 0.99 -18.25 42.87
N GLU A 598 0.92 -17.02 42.33
CA GLU A 598 0.35 -15.84 42.99
C GLU A 598 -0.79 -15.17 42.20
N VAL A 599 -1.62 -14.42 42.92
CA VAL A 599 -2.82 -13.78 42.39
C VAL A 599 -2.60 -12.27 42.21
N SER A 600 -2.85 -11.74 41.01
CA SER A 600 -3.01 -10.30 40.79
C SER A 600 -4.32 -9.79 41.39
N VAL A 601 -4.21 -8.73 42.21
CA VAL A 601 -5.28 -8.16 43.03
C VAL A 601 -5.85 -6.88 42.40
N GLU A 602 -7.16 -6.70 42.50
CA GLU A 602 -7.86 -5.43 42.23
C GLU A 602 -8.14 -4.69 43.55
N LYS A 603 -7.95 -3.37 43.59
CA LYS A 603 -8.21 -2.54 44.79
C LYS A 603 -9.14 -1.37 44.50
N ASP A 604 -10.22 -1.26 45.27
CA ASP A 604 -11.27 -0.25 45.10
C ASP A 604 -10.78 1.17 45.42
N GLU A 605 -9.78 1.29 46.30
CA GLU A 605 -9.12 2.55 46.64
C GLU A 605 -8.28 3.08 45.46
N LEU A 606 -7.67 2.16 44.70
CA LEU A 606 -6.86 2.47 43.52
C LEU A 606 -7.69 2.59 42.24
N LYS A 607 -8.86 1.94 42.19
CA LYS A 607 -9.73 1.78 40.99
C LYS A 607 -9.01 1.13 39.80
N HIS A 608 -8.06 0.25 40.12
CA HIS A 608 -7.11 -0.37 39.21
C HIS A 608 -6.72 -1.77 39.70
N GLY A 609 -6.17 -2.60 38.80
CA GLY A 609 -5.29 -3.69 39.23
C GLY A 609 -4.06 -3.11 39.94
N VAL A 610 -3.61 -3.71 41.06
CA VAL A 610 -2.50 -3.14 41.86
C VAL A 610 -1.23 -3.02 41.02
N PHE A 611 -0.95 -4.01 40.17
CA PHE A 611 0.14 -3.93 39.20
C PHE A 611 -0.05 -2.80 38.19
N THR A 612 -1.18 -2.73 37.50
CA THR A 612 -1.40 -1.68 36.49
C THR A 612 -1.35 -0.26 37.09
N TYR A 613 -1.81 -0.07 38.34
CA TYR A 613 -1.66 1.21 39.05
C TYR A 613 -0.19 1.65 39.13
N TYR A 614 0.69 0.79 39.67
CA TYR A 614 2.10 1.14 39.84
C TYR A 614 2.89 1.12 38.53
N LEU A 615 2.47 0.32 37.54
CA LEU A 615 2.98 0.38 36.17
C LEU A 615 2.75 1.77 35.57
N LEU A 616 1.50 2.26 35.59
CA LEU A 616 1.13 3.58 35.09
C LEU A 616 1.78 4.71 35.89
N GLU A 617 1.92 4.55 37.21
CA GLU A 617 2.59 5.54 38.06
C GLU A 617 4.10 5.64 37.74
N GLY A 618 4.77 4.50 37.52
CA GLY A 618 6.18 4.45 37.09
C GLY A 618 6.37 5.03 35.69
N LEU A 619 5.54 4.62 34.73
CA LEU A 619 5.52 5.12 33.34
C LEU A 619 5.23 6.63 33.22
N ARG A 620 4.58 7.23 34.22
CA ARG A 620 4.32 8.68 34.33
C ARG A 620 5.46 9.44 35.03
N GLY A 621 6.64 8.82 35.18
CA GLY A 621 7.87 9.46 35.65
C GLY A 621 8.43 8.91 36.96
N LYS A 622 7.67 8.15 37.77
CA LYS A 622 8.22 7.64 39.05
C LYS A 622 9.19 6.47 38.91
N ALA A 623 9.35 5.93 37.71
CA ALA A 623 10.36 4.94 37.37
C ALA A 623 11.64 5.54 36.77
N ASP A 624 11.67 6.84 36.47
CA ASP A 624 12.90 7.53 36.03
C ASP A 624 13.86 7.61 37.23
N VAL A 625 14.94 6.81 37.20
CA VAL A 625 15.86 6.65 38.35
C VAL A 625 17.20 7.36 38.12
N ASP A 626 17.63 7.53 36.87
CA ASP A 626 18.88 8.24 36.55
C ASP A 626 18.67 9.69 36.05
N GLY A 627 17.43 10.07 35.72
CA GLY A 627 17.06 11.44 35.35
C GLY A 627 17.26 11.78 33.88
N ASP A 628 17.43 10.79 32.99
CA ASP A 628 17.61 11.04 31.55
C ASP A 628 16.32 11.44 30.81
N GLY A 629 15.15 11.34 31.48
CA GLY A 629 13.84 11.66 30.93
C GLY A 629 13.19 10.53 30.13
N VAL A 630 13.72 9.32 30.17
CA VAL A 630 13.22 8.13 29.45
C VAL A 630 12.80 7.08 30.47
N ILE A 631 11.71 6.34 30.21
CA ILE A 631 11.32 5.19 31.03
C ILE A 631 11.61 3.91 30.26
N THR A 632 12.58 3.12 30.73
CA THR A 632 12.86 1.80 30.16
C THR A 632 12.00 0.69 30.76
N VAL A 633 11.94 -0.46 30.07
CA VAL A 633 11.30 -1.69 30.58
C VAL A 633 11.91 -2.14 31.92
N ASP A 634 13.22 -1.96 32.10
CA ASP A 634 13.94 -2.48 33.28
C ASP A 634 13.75 -1.59 34.51
N GLU A 635 13.58 -0.29 34.29
CA GLU A 635 13.24 0.67 35.34
C GLU A 635 11.80 0.56 35.80
N VAL A 636 10.83 0.47 34.88
CA VAL A 636 9.43 0.28 35.29
C VAL A 636 9.28 -1.08 36.00
N TYR A 637 10.04 -2.11 35.58
CA TYR A 637 10.11 -3.37 36.32
C TYR A 637 10.68 -3.21 37.73
N ARG A 638 11.79 -2.46 37.89
CA ARG A 638 12.38 -2.14 39.21
C ARG A 638 11.38 -1.38 40.10
N TYR A 639 10.56 -0.50 39.51
CA TYR A 639 9.53 0.24 40.22
C TYR A 639 8.39 -0.68 40.70
N VAL A 640 7.78 -1.47 39.81
CA VAL A 640 6.64 -2.34 40.18
C VAL A 640 7.06 -3.51 41.08
N SER A 641 8.25 -4.10 40.89
CA SER A 641 8.78 -5.14 41.77
C SER A 641 9.08 -4.62 43.19
N THR A 642 9.25 -3.30 43.36
CA THR A 642 9.32 -2.66 44.68
C THR A 642 7.91 -2.34 45.23
N LYS A 643 7.04 -1.73 44.40
CA LYS A 643 5.77 -1.14 44.87
C LYS A 643 4.62 -2.13 45.01
N VAL A 644 4.48 -3.09 44.11
CA VAL A 644 3.36 -4.04 44.15
C VAL A 644 3.42 -4.91 45.42
N PRO A 645 4.56 -5.52 45.80
CA PRO A 645 4.65 -6.28 47.07
C PRO A 645 4.41 -5.42 48.31
N GLN A 646 4.85 -4.15 48.29
CA GLN A 646 4.59 -3.19 49.39
C GLN A 646 3.08 -2.90 49.53
N ALA A 647 2.35 -2.82 48.42
CA ALA A 647 0.93 -2.51 48.39
C ALA A 647 0.00 -3.72 48.57
N THR A 648 0.48 -4.94 48.31
CA THR A 648 -0.27 -6.20 48.54
C THR A 648 0.08 -6.90 49.85
N GLY A 649 1.12 -6.48 50.56
CA GLY A 649 1.56 -7.15 51.79
C GLY A 649 2.44 -8.38 51.56
N GLN A 650 3.14 -8.43 50.42
CA GLN A 650 3.90 -9.56 49.85
C GLN A 650 3.04 -10.68 49.22
N ASP A 651 1.74 -10.49 49.03
CA ASP A 651 0.86 -11.46 48.35
C ASP A 651 0.99 -11.47 46.80
N GLN A 652 1.79 -10.56 46.23
CA GLN A 652 1.92 -10.38 44.77
C GLN A 652 3.27 -9.78 44.39
N HIS A 653 4.05 -10.51 43.59
CA HIS A 653 5.36 -10.14 43.05
C HIS A 653 5.35 -10.12 41.52
N PRO A 654 5.51 -8.96 40.86
CA PRO A 654 5.62 -8.88 39.41
C PRO A 654 6.89 -9.59 38.90
N VAL A 655 6.78 -10.29 37.77
CA VAL A 655 7.89 -11.07 37.18
C VAL A 655 8.28 -10.51 35.80
N ARG A 656 9.59 -10.49 35.52
CA ARG A 656 10.18 -10.16 34.21
C ARG A 656 10.95 -11.36 33.65
N LYS A 657 10.68 -11.74 32.40
CA LYS A 657 11.47 -12.73 31.63
C LYS A 657 11.83 -12.21 30.23
N GLY A 658 12.94 -12.70 29.70
CA GLY A 658 13.47 -12.35 28.38
C GLY A 658 14.68 -11.41 28.37
N GLU A 659 15.38 -11.38 27.25
CA GLU A 659 16.64 -10.65 27.05
C GLU A 659 16.51 -9.55 25.99
N THR A 660 17.16 -8.41 26.23
CA THR A 660 17.19 -7.26 25.32
C THR A 660 18.63 -6.89 24.97
N THR A 661 18.88 -6.65 23.69
CA THR A 661 20.16 -6.08 23.23
C THR A 661 20.02 -4.57 23.16
N GLY A 662 20.33 -3.89 24.26
CA GLY A 662 20.08 -2.46 24.47
C GLY A 662 18.78 -2.19 25.25
N GLN A 663 18.52 -0.92 25.53
CA GLN A 663 17.31 -0.47 26.22
C GLN A 663 16.07 -0.61 25.30
N ILE A 664 14.94 -1.04 25.87
CA ILE A 664 13.62 -0.86 25.27
C ILE A 664 12.91 0.24 26.06
N VAL A 665 12.45 1.27 25.36
CA VAL A 665 11.75 2.42 25.91
C VAL A 665 10.24 2.16 25.93
N LEU A 666 9.61 2.45 27.07
CA LEU A 666 8.16 2.43 27.25
C LEU A 666 7.56 3.82 27.50
N GLY A 667 8.39 4.82 27.80
CA GLY A 667 7.93 6.18 28.12
C GLY A 667 8.99 7.26 27.90
N VAL A 668 8.53 8.51 27.80
CA VAL A 668 9.37 9.71 27.86
C VAL A 668 8.71 10.71 28.81
N VAL A 669 9.45 11.18 29.80
CA VAL A 669 9.05 12.23 30.74
C VAL A 669 9.18 13.59 30.06
N LYS A 670 8.27 14.52 30.34
CA LYS A 670 8.16 15.85 29.71
C LYS A 670 7.84 16.93 30.74
#